data_AF-A0A1I2HMM9-F1
#
_entry.id   AF-A0A1I2HMM9-F1
#
_cell.length_a   1.000
_cell.length_b   1.000
_cell.length_c   1.000
_cell.angle_alpha   90.00
_cell.angle_beta   90.00
_cell.angle_gamma   90.00
#
_symmetry.space_group_name_H-M   'P 1'
#
loop_
_entity.id
_entity.type
_entity.pdbx_description
1 polymer ?
#
loop_
_entity_poly.entity_id
_entity_poly.type
_entity_poly.pdbx_seq_one_letter_code
_entity_poly.pdbx_strand_id
1 'polypeptide(L)'
;MRSYTYKLTKPGAENNAGARAQDEVAATREAEQSLDSYDEGAARAGGDKRAGGPKGYGQGQGQAPGDQGGYGHNPGNNDGYGQGQSQGYQDGNGQGAGNRGGNGGYGGYGQNQGQGQNQGQGGRGGNPDRYMDEAAAGGNGYGRGVADGGRDLGGAGNGRGQAGGYGNGSLDDAGYGNANANGNTNGNGNGRAVGNGPAAKLGGGYLDKEDAANNGNGSSNARYSSNGAGGRDDMRGPSGAARQPSGMRTHYAPPGAKGLGPQAGQNARGAAARRYSLAELEQMTTHQLRSICHQERIVKGVVEAQSREELVRIVLKYRGADESLFIDEYEEQGFERLEYALQHYLNTPLRDAASIHIPAKITIYNGLPLNRRDGYQVRAPHVPSVCESNVLIINEQEEVCGILRLVKDGLEPGVFMLCADKNTVYRRTANRNYSLLLFRKQDSEYLYKAYYSNRLMPPANLHYWRMPVSELDIREVEQTQAVLAIDFGTSNTTAGAFLDYGFIAEPSSHDILNGKLRLGTINYVSFAKTAKGDAAGGDFIHSGGSGIGVASTAGWIEMLPTAIGVADCADIGDIKYTYGYEAMRQLKHNAHAGRTSVFLGMKRWVNGIGKMEEVSDASGNTAVLRRSELIRAYLLHVIQTAEHQFKCRFKHLHFTSPVKLKEPFMAMFKEVLQDDYVIETEHALDEGMAVLYNTIADQIEQDRYMEGETFDALVIDCGGGTTDLSSCRFRIEEGRISYNIDIRTAYENGDTNFGGNNLTYRVMQYIKIVFADYYSRGRVLTDLDELIGIPGADLFRHVDEYGVAAVYEPLEQRYREAERVLPTRFKQYENRTRDDYWRVRRNFYFLWELAEELKVAFFRRTSTFRRKFEIAEQTARLGRMDRADNDLEVMPIAGWCLSLNEGGRFTDRHDSPDAVFTVNEMSKLLRADIYNIVRAFLEDFYEDGRLQQYAMIKLTGQSCRIEAFREALKEFVPGRSIEFGLKADEAGKVPELKLACLRGAIRYLTARKLGQIQTTVTRSAPVVPYTVTAYTHQGGEKVLISSMEQLSRMRGAVSRPMHVSEVAFYLKSGDDKLQRKYVYDNSRSVYNAALYEEIAALYGEQIPQEETDLIVNGEVKFFVVTGENQWGFHIVPVARTQEQLLLGEKRLFTFEDDLSELDFFDGLK
;
A
#
# COMPACT_ATOMS: atom_id res chain seq x y z
N MET A 1 4.94 -54.61 -10.31
CA MET A 1 5.26 -55.96 -9.77
C MET A 1 6.12 -55.79 -8.52
N ARG A 2 6.05 -56.72 -7.54
CA ARG A 2 7.02 -57.04 -6.43
C ARG A 2 7.75 -55.84 -5.73
N SER A 3 7.61 -55.48 -4.45
CA SER A 3 7.63 -56.23 -3.15
C SER A 3 8.98 -56.92 -2.85
N TYR A 4 9.59 -56.87 -1.65
CA TYR A 4 9.10 -56.54 -0.27
C TYR A 4 10.09 -55.62 0.51
N THR A 5 10.27 -55.75 1.84
CA THR A 5 9.66 -54.92 2.92
C THR A 5 10.47 -55.09 4.25
N TYR A 6 10.27 -54.22 5.26
CA TYR A 6 10.81 -54.28 6.66
C TYR A 6 12.31 -53.90 6.86
N LYS A 7 12.81 -53.54 8.06
CA LYS A 7 12.34 -53.81 9.45
C LYS A 7 12.74 -52.72 10.49
N LEU A 8 12.03 -52.64 11.63
CA LEU A 8 12.36 -51.78 12.78
C LEU A 8 13.40 -52.43 13.72
N THR A 9 14.12 -51.62 14.53
CA THR A 9 14.44 -51.98 15.93
C THR A 9 14.75 -50.78 16.85
N LYS A 10 14.00 -50.71 17.96
CA LYS A 10 14.34 -50.17 19.30
C LYS A 10 13.91 -51.30 20.29
N PRO A 11 14.22 -51.31 21.61
CA PRO A 11 14.76 -50.23 22.45
C PRO A 11 15.98 -50.62 23.33
N GLY A 12 16.39 -49.69 24.20
CA GLY A 12 17.26 -49.89 25.37
C GLY A 12 17.04 -48.73 26.34
N ALA A 13 17.12 -48.93 27.66
CA ALA A 13 16.57 -48.00 28.65
C ALA A 13 17.49 -47.77 29.87
N GLU A 14 17.20 -46.66 30.58
CA GLU A 14 17.47 -46.37 31.99
C GLU A 14 18.92 -46.49 32.55
N ASN A 15 19.44 -45.35 33.03
CA ASN A 15 19.69 -45.21 34.46
C ASN A 15 19.69 -43.73 34.93
N ASN A 16 19.80 -43.50 36.24
CA ASN A 16 19.22 -42.34 36.94
C ASN A 16 20.21 -41.66 37.94
N ALA A 17 19.81 -40.52 38.51
CA ALA A 17 20.48 -39.71 39.55
C ALA A 17 21.77 -38.93 39.15
N GLY A 18 22.15 -37.83 39.82
CA GLY A 18 21.40 -37.07 40.85
C GLY A 18 22.20 -35.94 41.58
N ALA A 19 21.73 -34.70 41.42
CA ALA A 19 21.78 -33.51 42.32
C ALA A 19 23.00 -33.15 43.24
N ARG A 20 23.55 -31.94 42.97
CA ARG A 20 23.83 -30.79 43.87
C ARG A 20 24.70 -30.89 45.16
N ALA A 21 25.81 -30.14 45.14
CA ALA A 21 26.18 -29.02 46.06
C ALA A 21 27.15 -28.10 45.26
N GLN A 22 27.09 -26.76 45.24
CA GLN A 22 27.40 -25.77 46.31
C GLN A 22 28.83 -25.96 46.85
N ASP A 23 29.74 -24.97 46.81
CA ASP A 23 29.56 -23.52 47.11
C ASP A 23 30.55 -22.52 46.45
N GLU A 24 30.32 -21.23 46.76
CA GLU A 24 31.25 -20.07 46.83
C GLU A 24 31.72 -19.27 45.58
N VAL A 25 32.11 -18.01 45.86
CA VAL A 25 32.38 -16.92 44.89
C VAL A 25 33.65 -16.13 45.28
N ALA A 26 34.68 -16.24 44.44
CA ALA A 26 35.84 -15.31 44.36
C ALA A 26 36.41 -15.44 42.92
N ALA A 27 36.58 -14.41 42.10
CA ALA A 27 37.34 -13.14 42.25
C ALA A 27 38.83 -13.25 41.89
N THR A 28 39.39 -12.12 41.42
CA THR A 28 40.80 -11.85 41.06
C THR A 28 41.40 -12.46 39.78
N ARG A 29 42.15 -11.61 39.07
CA ARG A 29 43.17 -11.96 38.05
C ARG A 29 44.52 -12.14 38.75
N GLU A 30 45.44 -12.86 38.11
CA GLU A 30 46.88 -12.57 37.83
C GLU A 30 47.55 -13.91 37.38
N ALA A 31 48.48 -14.01 36.43
CA ALA A 31 49.77 -13.31 36.18
C ALA A 31 50.86 -13.67 37.23
N GLU A 32 52.18 -13.71 36.92
CA GLU A 32 52.91 -13.48 35.65
C GLU A 32 53.56 -14.79 35.11
N GLN A 33 54.88 -15.08 34.94
CA GLN A 33 56.15 -14.32 35.06
C GLN A 33 57.33 -14.94 34.26
N SER A 34 57.92 -14.21 33.28
CA SER A 34 59.34 -14.26 32.80
C SER A 34 59.46 -13.45 31.49
N LEU A 35 59.91 -12.19 31.39
CA LEU A 35 61.03 -11.40 31.94
C LEU A 35 62.43 -11.71 31.35
N ASP A 36 62.92 -10.80 30.50
CA ASP A 36 64.03 -9.84 30.76
C ASP A 36 64.10 -8.83 29.58
N SER A 37 64.59 -7.57 29.67
CA SER A 37 65.27 -6.81 30.74
C SER A 37 65.08 -5.27 30.61
N TYR A 38 65.09 -4.55 31.75
CA TYR A 38 65.61 -3.18 32.09
C TYR A 38 66.13 -2.22 30.98
N ASP A 39 66.06 -0.87 31.05
CA ASP A 39 65.41 0.17 31.92
C ASP A 39 65.43 1.52 31.11
N GLU A 40 65.03 2.75 31.48
CA GLU A 40 64.48 3.47 32.66
C GLU A 40 63.53 4.59 32.09
N GLY A 41 62.93 5.59 32.77
CA GLY A 41 62.98 6.04 34.17
C GLY A 41 62.42 7.48 34.35
N ALA A 42 61.64 7.72 35.42
CA ALA A 42 61.21 9.02 36.02
C ALA A 42 60.62 10.18 35.14
N ALA A 43 59.69 11.04 35.57
CA ALA A 43 58.72 11.02 36.68
C ALA A 43 57.64 12.15 36.55
N ARG A 44 56.47 11.93 37.19
CA ARG A 44 55.49 12.93 37.70
C ARG A 44 54.69 13.85 36.74
N ALA A 45 53.46 13.39 36.49
CA ALA A 45 52.19 14.00 36.96
C ALA A 45 51.83 15.48 36.67
N GLY A 46 50.73 15.65 35.91
CA GLY A 46 49.45 16.04 36.54
C GLY A 46 48.86 17.45 36.29
N GLY A 47 47.66 17.48 35.69
CA GLY A 47 46.57 18.31 36.23
C GLY A 47 46.05 19.52 35.44
N ASP A 48 44.89 19.31 34.80
CA ASP A 48 43.65 20.08 35.06
C ASP A 48 43.46 21.51 34.46
N LYS A 49 42.18 21.91 34.39
CA LYS A 49 41.58 23.25 34.25
C LYS A 49 41.64 24.05 32.93
N ARG A 50 40.44 24.08 32.31
CA ARG A 50 39.61 25.27 32.03
C ARG A 50 40.02 26.30 30.94
N ALA A 51 39.13 26.37 29.95
CA ALA A 51 38.36 27.56 29.52
C ALA A 51 39.09 28.91 29.34
N GLY A 52 39.14 29.38 28.09
CA GLY A 52 39.45 30.77 27.76
C GLY A 52 39.60 31.07 26.27
N GLY A 53 38.54 31.61 25.64
CA GLY A 53 38.73 32.66 24.64
C GLY A 53 38.51 34.03 25.30
N PRO A 54 38.27 35.14 24.55
CA PRO A 54 38.38 35.29 23.10
C PRO A 54 39.01 36.65 22.67
N LYS A 55 38.94 36.97 21.36
CA LYS A 55 39.11 38.31 20.73
C LYS A 55 40.53 38.92 20.71
N GLY A 56 40.85 39.66 19.63
CA GLY A 56 42.15 40.33 19.50
C GLY A 56 42.45 40.92 18.11
N TYR A 57 41.55 41.77 17.63
CA TYR A 57 41.69 42.74 16.52
C TYR A 57 43.07 43.44 16.41
N GLY A 58 43.55 43.72 15.19
CA GLY A 58 44.84 44.41 15.00
C GLY A 58 45.25 44.85 13.56
N GLN A 59 44.42 45.65 12.89
CA GLN A 59 44.74 46.60 11.79
C GLN A 59 46.01 46.45 10.90
N GLY A 60 45.80 46.28 9.59
CA GLY A 60 46.16 47.31 8.59
C GLY A 60 47.48 47.19 7.78
N GLN A 61 47.43 47.74 6.56
CA GLN A 61 48.54 47.88 5.56
C GLN A 61 49.03 46.53 4.94
N GLY A 62 49.45 46.46 3.67
CA GLY A 62 49.36 47.45 2.59
C GLY A 62 50.13 47.02 1.32
N GLN A 63 49.64 47.46 0.15
CA GLN A 63 50.29 47.39 -1.17
C GLN A 63 50.56 45.99 -1.79
N ALA A 64 50.75 45.98 -3.11
CA ALA A 64 51.07 44.82 -3.94
C ALA A 64 52.34 45.12 -4.76
N PRO A 65 52.94 44.10 -5.41
CA PRO A 65 53.76 44.31 -6.60
C PRO A 65 53.24 43.51 -7.82
N GLY A 66 53.77 43.85 -9.00
CA GLY A 66 53.58 43.12 -10.25
C GLY A 66 54.71 43.42 -11.26
N ASP A 67 54.56 42.86 -12.46
CA ASP A 67 55.31 43.12 -13.71
C ASP A 67 56.79 42.68 -13.92
N GLN A 68 56.92 41.67 -14.81
CA GLN A 68 57.68 41.66 -16.10
C GLN A 68 59.23 41.48 -16.20
N GLY A 69 59.60 40.75 -17.28
CA GLY A 69 60.95 40.60 -17.87
C GLY A 69 61.51 39.16 -17.83
N GLY A 70 62.16 38.58 -18.86
CA GLY A 70 62.38 38.96 -20.26
C GLY A 70 63.49 38.12 -20.96
N TYR A 71 63.40 37.88 -22.29
CA TYR A 71 64.37 37.18 -23.18
C TYR A 71 64.61 35.66 -22.95
N GLY A 72 64.95 34.80 -23.93
CA GLY A 72 64.84 34.90 -25.40
C GLY A 72 65.97 34.22 -26.23
N HIS A 73 65.72 33.10 -26.94
CA HIS A 73 66.58 32.58 -28.04
C HIS A 73 65.86 31.61 -29.02
N ASN A 74 66.47 31.34 -30.19
CA ASN A 74 65.97 30.58 -31.36
C ASN A 74 67.18 29.87 -32.05
N PRO A 75 67.05 28.78 -32.86
CA PRO A 75 66.98 28.95 -34.33
C PRO A 75 66.34 27.81 -35.20
N GLY A 76 65.74 28.18 -36.36
CA GLY A 76 66.10 27.58 -37.67
C GLY A 76 65.08 26.77 -38.52
N ASN A 77 64.93 27.18 -39.80
CA ASN A 77 64.63 26.39 -41.03
C ASN A 77 63.25 25.69 -41.23
N ASN A 78 62.67 25.53 -42.45
CA ASN A 78 62.86 26.17 -43.77
C ASN A 78 61.63 25.92 -44.70
N ASP A 79 61.48 26.68 -45.81
CA ASP A 79 60.61 26.45 -47.02
C ASP A 79 59.05 26.32 -46.85
N GLY A 80 58.17 26.59 -47.83
CA GLY A 80 58.30 27.28 -49.14
C GLY A 80 57.09 27.07 -50.11
N TYR A 81 56.49 28.18 -50.63
CA TYR A 81 55.51 28.28 -51.78
C TYR A 81 54.14 27.53 -51.71
N GLY A 82 53.03 27.99 -52.31
CA GLY A 82 52.68 29.32 -52.88
C GLY A 82 51.41 29.37 -53.77
N GLN A 83 50.71 30.54 -53.80
CA GLN A 83 49.70 31.03 -54.78
C GLN A 83 48.34 30.27 -54.94
N GLY A 84 47.21 30.88 -55.35
CA GLY A 84 46.87 32.28 -55.72
C GLY A 84 45.38 32.62 -55.42
N GLN A 85 44.98 33.89 -55.24
CA GLN A 85 44.37 34.82 -56.24
C GLN A 85 42.90 34.52 -56.66
N SER A 86 41.98 35.49 -56.91
CA SER A 86 41.87 36.92 -56.51
C SER A 86 40.49 37.52 -56.95
N GLN A 87 40.11 38.72 -56.45
CA GLN A 87 39.05 39.64 -56.95
C GLN A 87 37.57 39.19 -56.77
N GLY A 88 36.56 40.07 -56.70
CA GLY A 88 36.53 41.55 -56.56
C GLY A 88 35.22 42.19 -57.10
N TYR A 89 34.91 43.44 -56.69
CA TYR A 89 33.87 44.37 -57.26
C TYR A 89 32.37 43.99 -57.08
N GLN A 90 31.37 44.90 -57.02
CA GLN A 90 31.27 46.33 -56.58
C GLN A 90 29.78 46.72 -56.28
N ASP A 91 29.59 47.78 -55.48
CA ASP A 91 28.46 48.75 -55.31
C ASP A 91 27.00 48.51 -55.82
N GLY A 92 26.00 48.99 -55.03
CA GLY A 92 24.61 49.20 -55.47
C GLY A 92 23.67 49.86 -54.43
N ASN A 93 23.15 51.07 -54.70
CA ASN A 93 22.36 51.91 -53.78
C ASN A 93 20.82 51.87 -53.97
N GLY A 94 20.06 52.27 -52.93
CA GLY A 94 18.67 52.79 -53.00
C GLY A 94 17.64 52.01 -52.17
N GLN A 95 17.03 52.49 -51.07
CA GLN A 95 16.27 53.73 -50.72
C GLN A 95 14.78 53.77 -51.13
N GLY A 96 13.92 54.22 -50.19
CA GLY A 96 12.45 54.40 -50.33
C GLY A 96 11.65 53.23 -49.72
N ALA A 97 10.88 53.30 -48.63
CA ALA A 97 10.15 54.37 -47.93
C ALA A 97 8.86 54.84 -48.66
N GLY A 98 7.68 54.38 -48.19
CA GLY A 98 6.36 54.75 -48.73
C GLY A 98 5.21 54.35 -47.78
N ASN A 99 4.45 55.32 -47.29
CA ASN A 99 3.59 55.21 -46.10
C ASN A 99 2.07 55.18 -46.44
N ARG A 100 1.23 54.69 -45.51
CA ARG A 100 -0.25 54.85 -45.37
C ARG A 100 -1.22 54.20 -46.38
N GLY A 101 -1.93 53.17 -45.88
CA GLY A 101 -3.33 53.29 -45.43
C GLY A 101 -4.51 53.25 -46.44
N GLY A 102 -5.64 52.66 -46.03
CA GLY A 102 -6.91 52.70 -46.80
C GLY A 102 -7.98 51.71 -46.31
N ASN A 103 -9.01 52.21 -45.63
CA ASN A 103 -10.16 51.44 -45.10
C ASN A 103 -11.29 51.32 -46.16
N GLY A 104 -12.14 50.29 -46.08
CA GLY A 104 -13.43 50.22 -46.81
C GLY A 104 -13.72 48.90 -47.55
N GLY A 105 -15.01 48.62 -47.82
CA GLY A 105 -15.46 47.42 -48.54
C GLY A 105 -16.93 47.46 -48.99
N TYR A 106 -17.48 46.30 -49.37
CA TYR A 106 -18.84 46.02 -49.88
C TYR A 106 -19.20 46.45 -51.32
N GLY A 107 -19.90 45.54 -52.01
CA GLY A 107 -20.84 45.83 -53.10
C GLY A 107 -20.33 45.60 -54.53
N GLY A 108 -21.01 44.74 -55.29
CA GLY A 108 -20.81 44.57 -56.74
C GLY A 108 -22.13 44.47 -57.49
N TYR A 109 -22.11 44.52 -58.84
CA TYR A 109 -23.20 44.07 -59.75
C TYR A 109 -22.76 44.08 -61.22
N GLY A 110 -23.30 43.17 -62.06
CA GLY A 110 -23.12 43.12 -63.53
C GLY A 110 -22.92 41.68 -64.05
N GLN A 111 -23.96 41.00 -64.59
CA GLN A 111 -24.46 41.02 -65.99
C GLN A 111 -23.60 40.18 -66.99
N ASN A 112 -24.16 39.39 -67.93
CA ASN A 112 -25.55 38.90 -68.17
C ASN A 112 -25.55 37.75 -69.23
N GLN A 113 -26.72 37.12 -69.47
CA GLN A 113 -27.10 36.15 -70.53
C GLN A 113 -26.63 34.68 -70.36
N GLY A 114 -27.48 33.66 -70.60
CA GLY A 114 -28.94 33.70 -70.78
C GLY A 114 -29.63 32.37 -71.16
N GLN A 115 -30.84 32.16 -70.61
CA GLN A 115 -31.99 31.35 -71.09
C GLN A 115 -31.82 29.81 -71.30
N GLY A 116 -32.83 28.97 -70.97
CA GLY A 116 -34.09 29.24 -70.28
C GLY A 116 -34.97 28.01 -70.00
N GLN A 117 -35.86 28.18 -69.01
CA GLN A 117 -37.33 27.94 -69.05
C GLN A 117 -37.89 26.51 -69.34
N ASN A 118 -38.99 26.04 -68.72
CA ASN A 118 -40.00 26.74 -67.89
C ASN A 118 -40.71 25.81 -66.87
N GLN A 119 -41.15 26.43 -65.75
CA GLN A 119 -42.46 26.35 -65.04
C GLN A 119 -43.34 25.06 -65.10
N GLY A 120 -44.07 24.68 -64.04
CA GLY A 120 -44.33 25.44 -62.80
C GLY A 120 -45.25 24.75 -61.76
N GLN A 121 -45.89 25.57 -60.93
CA GLN A 121 -46.39 25.22 -59.59
C GLN A 121 -47.70 24.40 -59.50
N GLY A 122 -47.74 23.53 -58.50
CA GLY A 122 -48.90 22.89 -57.83
C GLY A 122 -48.33 22.18 -56.60
N GLY A 123 -49.03 21.85 -55.51
CA GLY A 123 -50.46 21.73 -55.18
C GLY A 123 -50.52 20.76 -53.99
N ARG A 124 -51.43 20.92 -53.02
CA ARG A 124 -51.41 20.08 -51.80
C ARG A 124 -51.98 18.67 -52.05
N GLY A 125 -51.20 17.64 -51.73
CA GLY A 125 -51.67 16.27 -51.48
C GLY A 125 -51.95 15.44 -52.74
N GLY A 126 -51.50 14.20 -52.83
CA GLY A 126 -50.67 13.44 -51.88
C GLY A 126 -50.32 12.05 -52.43
N ASN A 127 -49.93 11.13 -51.55
CA ASN A 127 -49.87 9.68 -51.83
C ASN A 127 -51.21 9.25 -52.47
N PRO A 128 -51.21 8.69 -53.71
CA PRO A 128 -50.89 7.28 -53.95
C PRO A 128 -50.03 7.11 -55.26
N ASP A 129 -49.97 6.02 -56.03
CA ASP A 129 -50.91 4.89 -56.21
C ASP A 129 -50.33 3.66 -56.93
N ARG A 130 -50.93 2.48 -56.65
CA ARG A 130 -50.76 1.14 -57.28
C ARG A 130 -49.38 0.47 -57.13
N TYR A 131 -49.23 -0.84 -56.87
CA TYR A 131 -49.85 -2.10 -57.36
C TYR A 131 -49.46 -2.54 -58.78
N MET A 132 -49.02 -3.80 -58.88
CA MET A 132 -48.82 -4.64 -60.09
C MET A 132 -47.63 -4.33 -61.03
N ASP A 133 -46.52 -5.04 -60.78
CA ASP A 133 -45.95 -6.10 -61.63
C ASP A 133 -45.48 -5.93 -63.11
N GLU A 134 -44.29 -6.51 -63.33
CA GLU A 134 -43.83 -7.36 -64.45
C GLU A 134 -43.38 -6.85 -65.85
N ALA A 135 -42.29 -7.50 -66.30
CA ALA A 135 -41.91 -7.89 -67.67
C ALA A 135 -41.62 -6.77 -68.72
N ALA A 136 -40.94 -7.02 -69.86
CA ALA A 136 -40.24 -8.19 -70.41
C ALA A 136 -39.00 -7.69 -71.22
N ALA A 137 -38.01 -8.47 -71.68
CA ALA A 137 -37.67 -9.91 -71.65
C ALA A 137 -36.10 -10.01 -71.68
N GLY A 138 -35.38 -11.10 -72.00
CA GLY A 138 -35.70 -12.47 -72.41
C GLY A 138 -34.46 -13.14 -73.06
N GLY A 139 -33.98 -14.26 -72.52
CA GLY A 139 -32.78 -14.97 -73.02
C GLY A 139 -32.73 -16.42 -72.53
N ASN A 140 -32.67 -17.38 -73.45
CA ASN A 140 -32.92 -18.81 -73.18
C ASN A 140 -31.72 -19.58 -72.61
N GLY A 141 -31.99 -20.64 -71.82
CA GLY A 141 -30.95 -21.44 -71.15
C GLY A 141 -31.18 -22.93 -70.84
N TYR A 142 -32.37 -23.52 -71.08
CA TYR A 142 -32.71 -24.97 -70.94
C TYR A 142 -32.57 -25.61 -69.51
N GLY A 143 -33.40 -26.56 -69.05
CA GLY A 143 -34.68 -27.09 -69.56
C GLY A 143 -35.08 -28.45 -68.94
N ARG A 144 -36.41 -28.70 -68.76
CA ARG A 144 -37.07 -29.91 -68.19
C ARG A 144 -36.91 -30.14 -66.66
N GLY A 145 -37.92 -30.65 -65.93
CA GLY A 145 -39.33 -30.82 -66.31
C GLY A 145 -40.22 -31.55 -65.29
N VAL A 146 -41.53 -31.25 -65.39
CA VAL A 146 -42.69 -32.17 -65.43
C VAL A 146 -43.20 -32.88 -64.15
N ALA A 147 -44.54 -32.79 -63.96
CA ALA A 147 -45.44 -33.58 -63.10
C ALA A 147 -45.37 -33.40 -61.56
N ASP A 148 -46.40 -33.74 -60.76
CA ASP A 148 -47.89 -33.66 -60.91
C ASP A 148 -48.54 -33.96 -59.53
N GLY A 149 -49.78 -33.52 -59.28
CA GLY A 149 -50.56 -33.85 -58.07
C GLY A 149 -50.04 -33.24 -56.74
N GLY A 150 -50.63 -33.54 -55.59
CA GLY A 150 -51.81 -34.39 -55.29
C GLY A 150 -52.21 -34.28 -53.81
N ARG A 151 -53.44 -34.68 -53.45
CA ARG A 151 -54.01 -34.50 -52.09
C ARG A 151 -53.81 -35.73 -51.17
N ASP A 152 -54.15 -35.50 -49.90
CA ASP A 152 -54.98 -36.37 -49.04
C ASP A 152 -54.41 -37.60 -48.28
N LEU A 153 -54.95 -37.73 -47.05
CA LEU A 153 -55.29 -38.95 -46.29
C LEU A 153 -54.20 -39.93 -45.77
N GLY A 154 -54.00 -39.86 -44.45
CA GLY A 154 -54.34 -40.99 -43.55
C GLY A 154 -53.25 -42.00 -43.18
N GLY A 155 -53.65 -43.01 -42.40
CA GLY A 155 -52.88 -44.25 -42.18
C GLY A 155 -52.20 -44.39 -40.81
N ALA A 156 -52.75 -45.27 -39.96
CA ALA A 156 -52.00 -45.87 -38.85
C ALA A 156 -51.17 -47.06 -39.34
N GLY A 157 -50.18 -47.54 -38.57
CA GLY A 157 -49.79 -48.95 -38.67
C GLY A 157 -48.37 -49.38 -38.29
N ASN A 158 -48.33 -50.21 -37.24
CA ASN A 158 -47.37 -51.31 -37.00
C ASN A 158 -46.71 -51.98 -38.23
N GLY A 159 -45.45 -52.42 -38.06
CA GLY A 159 -44.86 -53.54 -38.80
C GLY A 159 -43.32 -53.52 -38.79
N ARG A 160 -42.60 -54.20 -37.88
CA ARG A 160 -42.33 -55.67 -37.77
C ARG A 160 -41.55 -56.30 -38.94
N GLY A 161 -40.34 -56.78 -38.65
CA GLY A 161 -39.68 -57.90 -39.35
C GLY A 161 -38.15 -57.81 -39.32
N GLN A 162 -37.39 -58.91 -39.18
CA GLN A 162 -37.78 -60.31 -38.94
C GLN A 162 -36.57 -61.12 -38.39
N ALA A 163 -36.86 -62.22 -37.68
CA ALA A 163 -35.96 -63.35 -37.32
C ALA A 163 -34.70 -63.04 -36.47
N GLY A 164 -34.19 -63.98 -35.65
CA GLY A 164 -34.69 -65.31 -35.28
C GLY A 164 -33.57 -66.19 -34.72
N GLY A 165 -33.88 -67.20 -33.90
CA GLY A 165 -32.84 -68.13 -33.40
C GLY A 165 -33.24 -68.92 -32.15
N TYR A 166 -33.36 -70.23 -32.28
CA TYR A 166 -33.64 -71.18 -31.20
C TYR A 166 -32.47 -71.32 -30.22
N GLY A 167 -32.75 -71.68 -28.96
CA GLY A 167 -31.74 -72.00 -27.95
C GLY A 167 -31.69 -73.50 -27.60
N ASN A 168 -30.84 -73.85 -26.63
CA ASN A 168 -30.84 -75.15 -25.93
C ASN A 168 -29.98 -75.06 -24.66
N GLY A 169 -30.25 -75.90 -23.64
CA GLY A 169 -29.41 -76.01 -22.43
C GLY A 169 -30.19 -76.00 -21.12
N SER A 170 -30.58 -77.19 -20.65
CA SER A 170 -31.06 -77.44 -19.29
C SER A 170 -29.93 -78.01 -18.43
N LEU A 171 -30.02 -77.89 -17.10
CA LEU A 171 -29.80 -78.95 -16.08
C LEU A 171 -29.59 -78.33 -14.68
N ASP A 172 -30.42 -78.76 -13.71
CA ASP A 172 -30.11 -79.32 -12.38
C ASP A 172 -29.13 -78.63 -11.39
N ASP A 173 -29.19 -78.85 -10.06
CA ASP A 173 -30.28 -79.12 -9.10
C ASP A 173 -29.74 -78.93 -7.64
N ALA A 174 -30.63 -78.91 -6.65
CA ALA A 174 -30.47 -79.29 -5.23
C ALA A 174 -29.12 -79.15 -4.46
N GLY A 175 -29.04 -78.10 -3.63
CA GLY A 175 -29.07 -78.27 -2.15
C GLY A 175 -27.78 -78.53 -1.33
N TYR A 176 -27.97 -78.47 0.01
CA TYR A 176 -27.00 -78.69 1.11
C TYR A 176 -25.81 -77.71 1.22
N GLY A 177 -25.16 -77.65 2.41
CA GLY A 177 -23.97 -76.78 2.60
C GLY A 177 -23.36 -76.77 4.01
N ASN A 178 -24.05 -76.16 4.99
CA ASN A 178 -23.76 -76.18 6.45
C ASN A 178 -22.41 -75.64 7.00
N ALA A 179 -22.49 -75.07 8.22
CA ALA A 179 -21.48 -74.99 9.28
C ALA A 179 -20.29 -73.99 9.25
N ASN A 180 -20.29 -73.14 10.31
CA ASN A 180 -19.18 -72.86 11.24
C ASN A 180 -17.97 -71.98 10.83
N ALA A 181 -17.35 -71.20 11.75
CA ALA A 181 -17.78 -70.75 13.09
C ALA A 181 -16.85 -69.66 13.69
N ASN A 182 -17.38 -68.92 14.68
CA ASN A 182 -16.68 -68.17 15.76
C ASN A 182 -15.79 -66.96 15.37
N GLY A 183 -15.68 -65.91 16.20
CA GLY A 183 -16.37 -65.56 17.46
C GLY A 183 -16.38 -64.02 17.68
N ASN A 184 -17.37 -63.41 18.36
CA ASN A 184 -17.73 -63.49 19.80
C ASN A 184 -16.70 -62.71 20.67
N THR A 185 -17.04 -61.81 21.60
CA THR A 185 -18.20 -61.74 22.53
C THR A 185 -18.65 -60.31 22.95
N ASN A 186 -19.96 -60.15 23.19
CA ASN A 186 -20.67 -59.41 24.28
C ASN A 186 -20.34 -57.93 24.63
N GLY A 187 -21.27 -57.12 25.15
CA GLY A 187 -22.72 -57.30 25.43
C GLY A 187 -23.36 -55.92 25.76
N ASN A 188 -24.62 -55.62 25.37
CA ASN A 188 -25.93 -56.14 25.83
C ASN A 188 -26.45 -55.45 27.13
N GLY A 189 -27.58 -54.72 27.06
CA GLY A 189 -28.13 -53.92 28.18
C GLY A 189 -29.45 -53.17 27.89
N ASN A 190 -30.57 -53.91 27.85
CA ASN A 190 -31.96 -53.47 27.60
C ASN A 190 -32.44 -52.05 28.04
N GLY A 191 -33.29 -51.42 27.21
CA GLY A 191 -34.23 -50.35 27.59
C GLY A 191 -35.30 -50.10 26.50
N ARG A 192 -36.61 -50.11 26.83
CA ARG A 192 -37.74 -50.11 25.87
C ARG A 192 -38.36 -48.72 25.64
N ALA A 193 -38.70 -48.43 24.37
CA ALA A 193 -39.93 -47.80 23.78
C ALA A 193 -40.63 -46.61 24.51
N VAL A 194 -41.29 -45.65 23.84
CA VAL A 194 -42.18 -45.64 22.64
C VAL A 194 -42.04 -44.24 21.95
N GLY A 195 -42.24 -44.00 20.65
CA GLY A 195 -42.67 -44.82 19.50
C GLY A 195 -42.59 -44.06 18.15
N ASN A 196 -43.19 -44.62 17.09
CA ASN A 196 -43.10 -44.19 15.67
C ASN A 196 -43.87 -42.86 15.39
N GLY A 197 -43.59 -42.02 14.36
CA GLY A 197 -43.44 -42.26 12.91
C GLY A 197 -44.74 -41.81 12.16
N PRO A 198 -44.82 -41.71 10.80
CA PRO A 198 -43.85 -42.02 9.74
C PRO A 198 -43.61 -40.83 8.76
N ALA A 199 -43.11 -41.11 7.53
CA ALA A 199 -42.85 -40.14 6.46
C ALA A 199 -43.89 -40.19 5.30
N ALA A 200 -43.93 -39.15 4.45
CA ALA A 200 -44.63 -39.17 3.16
C ALA A 200 -43.98 -38.20 2.13
N LYS A 201 -43.99 -38.57 0.84
CA LYS A 201 -43.49 -37.74 -0.27
C LYS A 201 -44.31 -38.01 -1.56
N LEU A 202 -45.27 -37.13 -1.88
CA LEU A 202 -46.07 -37.05 -3.13
C LEU A 202 -46.58 -35.59 -3.26
N GLY A 203 -46.90 -35.02 -4.43
CA GLY A 203 -46.75 -35.48 -5.82
C GLY A 203 -47.65 -34.69 -6.79
N GLY A 204 -47.09 -34.00 -7.80
CA GLY A 204 -47.80 -33.20 -8.82
C GLY A 204 -48.27 -31.80 -8.35
N GLY A 205 -48.40 -30.75 -9.19
CA GLY A 205 -47.95 -30.56 -10.59
C GLY A 205 -49.08 -30.14 -11.55
N TYR A 206 -48.99 -28.95 -12.17
CA TYR A 206 -49.71 -28.55 -13.41
C TYR A 206 -49.12 -27.26 -14.03
N LEU A 207 -49.22 -27.14 -15.36
CA LEU A 207 -49.10 -25.91 -16.18
C LEU A 207 -50.53 -25.36 -16.44
N ASP A 208 -50.85 -24.25 -17.12
CA ASP A 208 -50.12 -23.25 -17.92
C ASP A 208 -51.02 -21.99 -18.10
N LYS A 209 -50.46 -20.79 -18.40
CA LYS A 209 -51.10 -19.68 -19.18
C LYS A 209 -52.45 -19.09 -18.68
N GLU A 210 -53.17 -18.10 -19.27
CA GLU A 210 -52.96 -16.81 -20.00
C GLU A 210 -54.32 -16.06 -19.91
N ASP A 211 -54.54 -14.73 -19.96
CA ASP A 211 -53.71 -13.50 -20.03
C ASP A 211 -54.62 -12.26 -19.67
N ALA A 212 -54.11 -11.02 -19.79
CA ALA A 212 -54.80 -9.77 -20.16
C ALA A 212 -55.21 -8.71 -19.09
N ALA A 213 -54.39 -7.64 -19.07
CA ALA A 213 -54.76 -6.21 -19.14
C ALA A 213 -55.57 -5.48 -18.04
N ASN A 214 -54.98 -4.39 -17.51
CA ASN A 214 -55.58 -3.04 -17.66
C ASN A 214 -54.49 -1.92 -17.69
N ASN A 215 -54.83 -0.76 -18.25
CA ASN A 215 -53.91 0.39 -18.49
C ASN A 215 -54.06 1.52 -17.44
N GLY A 216 -53.05 2.40 -17.32
CA GLY A 216 -53.17 3.62 -16.48
C GLY A 216 -51.92 4.50 -16.38
N ASN A 217 -51.65 5.32 -17.40
CA ASN A 217 -50.52 6.26 -17.45
C ASN A 217 -50.77 7.52 -16.57
N GLY A 218 -49.72 8.23 -16.09
CA GLY A 218 -49.94 9.46 -15.32
C GLY A 218 -48.73 10.19 -14.72
N SER A 219 -48.10 11.09 -15.47
CA SER A 219 -47.07 12.03 -14.99
C SER A 219 -47.35 13.47 -15.46
N SER A 220 -47.23 14.48 -14.59
CA SER A 220 -46.98 15.88 -14.99
C SER A 220 -46.80 16.82 -13.78
N ASN A 221 -46.51 18.10 -14.04
CA ASN A 221 -45.96 19.07 -13.09
C ASN A 221 -46.79 20.39 -13.07
N ALA A 222 -46.55 21.23 -12.06
CA ALA A 222 -46.75 22.70 -12.02
C ALA A 222 -48.15 23.38 -11.74
N ARG A 223 -48.16 24.14 -10.61
CA ARG A 223 -48.45 25.61 -10.49
C ARG A 223 -49.88 26.21 -10.50
N TYR A 224 -50.20 26.90 -9.37
CA TYR A 224 -51.12 28.06 -9.16
C TYR A 224 -52.63 27.86 -9.50
N SER A 225 -53.62 28.44 -8.80
CA SER A 225 -53.67 29.74 -8.08
C SER A 225 -54.84 29.82 -7.06
N SER A 226 -54.73 30.71 -6.05
CA SER A 226 -55.76 31.62 -5.43
C SER A 226 -57.24 31.17 -5.19
N ASN A 227 -57.99 31.64 -4.17
CA ASN A 227 -57.82 32.81 -3.31
C ASN A 227 -58.76 32.83 -2.06
N GLY A 228 -58.44 33.67 -1.07
CA GLY A 228 -59.41 34.36 -0.19
C GLY A 228 -59.33 34.11 1.33
N ALA A 229 -59.76 35.04 2.20
CA ALA A 229 -59.91 36.50 2.07
C ALA A 229 -60.12 37.19 3.45
N GLY A 230 -59.51 38.37 3.67
CA GLY A 230 -59.70 39.25 4.85
C GLY A 230 -58.93 38.84 6.12
N GLY A 231 -58.48 39.74 6.99
CA GLY A 231 -58.39 41.22 6.99
C GLY A 231 -57.80 41.68 8.35
N ARG A 232 -56.73 42.47 8.46
CA ARG A 232 -56.48 43.90 8.05
C ARG A 232 -57.24 44.92 8.91
N ASP A 233 -56.71 46.08 9.32
CA ASP A 233 -55.32 46.64 9.47
C ASP A 233 -55.35 47.43 10.84
N ASP A 234 -54.52 48.38 11.33
CA ASP A 234 -53.29 49.13 10.97
C ASP A 234 -52.69 49.71 12.30
N MET A 235 -51.69 50.62 12.22
CA MET A 235 -51.37 51.75 13.12
C MET A 235 -50.33 51.60 14.26
N ARG A 236 -49.08 51.92 13.88
CA ARG A 236 -48.27 53.09 14.34
C ARG A 236 -48.37 53.59 15.80
N GLY A 237 -47.20 53.91 16.36
CA GLY A 237 -46.98 55.21 17.05
C GLY A 237 -46.36 55.15 18.46
N PRO A 238 -45.43 56.06 18.83
CA PRO A 238 -44.69 55.97 20.10
C PRO A 238 -45.03 57.05 21.14
N SER A 239 -44.76 56.76 22.42
CA SER A 239 -44.29 57.66 23.51
C SER A 239 -44.76 57.16 24.89
N GLY A 240 -44.27 57.78 25.98
CA GLY A 240 -44.79 57.61 27.34
C GLY A 240 -43.79 57.03 28.35
N ALA A 241 -43.63 57.69 29.49
CA ALA A 241 -42.72 57.30 30.57
C ALA A 241 -43.40 57.41 31.95
N ALA A 242 -42.65 57.01 33.01
CA ALA A 242 -43.04 56.98 34.43
C ALA A 242 -44.02 55.84 34.81
N ARG A 243 -43.96 55.24 36.01
CA ARG A 243 -43.55 55.82 37.32
C ARG A 243 -42.77 54.86 38.23
N GLN A 244 -41.79 55.39 38.95
CA GLN A 244 -41.61 55.10 40.39
C GLN A 244 -42.37 56.18 41.20
N PRO A 245 -42.75 55.92 42.45
CA PRO A 245 -41.94 56.41 43.60
C PRO A 245 -41.89 55.40 44.77
N SER A 246 -41.23 55.65 45.93
CA SER A 246 -39.94 56.26 46.27
C SER A 246 -39.87 56.39 47.81
N GLY A 247 -38.75 56.03 48.48
CA GLY A 247 -38.67 56.15 49.94
C GLY A 247 -37.35 55.71 50.58
N MET A 248 -36.35 56.61 50.52
CA MET A 248 -35.56 57.17 51.66
C MET A 248 -35.40 56.35 52.97
N ARG A 249 -34.26 56.42 53.69
CA ARG A 249 -33.44 57.64 53.96
C ARG A 249 -31.98 57.37 54.42
N THR A 250 -31.04 58.19 53.92
CA THR A 250 -29.79 58.72 54.54
C THR A 250 -28.73 57.85 55.23
N HIS A 251 -27.53 57.84 54.61
CA HIS A 251 -26.16 58.10 55.14
C HIS A 251 -25.84 58.12 56.65
N TYR A 252 -24.68 57.53 57.02
CA TYR A 252 -23.43 58.28 57.35
C TYR A 252 -22.18 57.36 57.33
N ALA A 253 -20.98 57.93 57.35
CA ALA A 253 -19.63 57.30 57.39
C ALA A 253 -18.64 58.27 58.10
N PRO A 254 -17.33 58.01 58.33
CA PRO A 254 -16.44 56.89 57.97
C PRO A 254 -15.65 56.41 59.24
N PRO A 255 -14.33 56.02 59.27
CA PRO A 255 -13.40 55.48 58.24
C PRO A 255 -12.61 54.20 58.68
N GLY A 256 -11.86 53.60 57.74
CA GLY A 256 -10.45 53.25 58.02
C GLY A 256 -9.94 51.79 57.95
N ALA A 257 -9.77 51.24 56.76
CA ALA A 257 -8.63 50.35 56.39
C ALA A 257 -8.60 50.12 54.86
N LYS A 258 -7.42 49.92 54.25
CA LYS A 258 -7.28 49.60 52.81
C LYS A 258 -6.76 48.17 52.60
N GLY A 259 -7.37 47.43 51.68
CA GLY A 259 -6.85 46.17 51.14
C GLY A 259 -7.64 45.80 49.89
N LEU A 260 -7.00 45.81 48.71
CA LEU A 260 -7.65 45.58 47.41
C LEU A 260 -7.38 44.16 46.91
N GLY A 261 -8.45 43.49 46.47
CA GLY A 261 -8.39 42.25 45.70
C GLY A 261 -9.57 42.20 44.71
N PRO A 262 -9.35 42.07 43.39
CA PRO A 262 -10.44 41.94 42.42
C PRO A 262 -11.04 40.53 42.41
N GLN A 263 -12.38 40.43 42.35
CA GLN A 263 -13.11 39.17 42.35
C GLN A 263 -13.14 38.52 40.96
N ALA A 264 -13.19 37.19 40.91
CA ALA A 264 -13.40 36.45 39.66
C ALA A 264 -14.88 36.45 39.25
N GLY A 265 -15.21 37.09 38.13
CA GLY A 265 -16.55 37.10 37.57
C GLY A 265 -16.95 35.76 36.96
N GLN A 266 -18.14 35.26 37.32
CA GLN A 266 -18.75 34.08 36.71
C GLN A 266 -19.27 34.41 35.30
N ASN A 267 -18.98 33.56 34.31
CA ASN A 267 -19.77 33.47 33.07
C ASN A 267 -19.42 32.21 32.25
N ALA A 268 -20.39 31.73 31.47
CA ALA A 268 -20.31 30.64 30.48
C ALA A 268 -19.81 29.25 30.98
N ARG A 269 -20.76 28.38 31.36
CA ARG A 269 -20.63 26.92 31.19
C ARG A 269 -21.28 26.56 29.84
N GLY A 270 -20.62 25.78 28.98
CA GLY A 270 -21.19 25.44 27.67
C GLY A 270 -20.38 24.54 26.72
N ALA A 271 -19.13 24.20 27.06
CA ALA A 271 -18.33 23.20 26.35
C ALA A 271 -17.43 22.46 27.33
N ALA A 272 -17.12 21.19 27.06
CA ALA A 272 -16.09 20.47 27.81
C ALA A 272 -14.71 20.97 27.34
N ALA A 273 -13.94 21.56 28.26
CA ALA A 273 -12.59 22.04 27.95
C ALA A 273 -11.69 20.88 27.50
N ARG A 274 -10.85 21.11 26.48
CA ARG A 274 -10.00 20.05 25.92
C ARG A 274 -8.94 19.65 26.93
N ARG A 275 -8.73 18.34 27.07
CA ARG A 275 -7.57 17.76 27.76
C ARG A 275 -6.55 17.26 26.74
N TYR A 276 -5.29 17.15 27.18
CA TYR A 276 -4.14 16.82 26.35
C TYR A 276 -3.22 15.84 27.08
N SER A 277 -2.82 14.75 26.43
CA SER A 277 -1.82 13.81 26.96
C SER A 277 -0.40 14.38 26.96
N LEU A 278 0.53 13.72 27.68
CA LEU A 278 1.96 14.01 27.63
C LEU A 278 2.46 13.94 26.18
N ALA A 279 2.19 12.82 25.49
CA ALA A 279 2.55 12.62 24.10
C ALA A 279 1.94 13.67 23.15
N GLU A 280 0.67 14.06 23.32
CA GLU A 280 0.07 15.14 22.50
C GLU A 280 0.82 16.47 22.67
N LEU A 281 1.29 16.80 23.87
CA LEU A 281 1.94 18.08 24.16
C LEU A 281 3.43 18.07 23.81
N GLU A 282 4.12 16.95 24.04
CA GLU A 282 5.50 16.72 23.61
C GLU A 282 5.64 16.58 22.09
N GLN A 283 4.55 16.36 21.37
CA GLN A 283 4.51 16.48 19.91
C GLN A 283 4.26 17.92 19.44
N MET A 284 3.66 18.81 20.24
CA MET A 284 3.30 20.17 19.82
C MET A 284 4.49 21.15 19.74
N THR A 285 4.34 22.15 18.85
CA THR A 285 5.25 23.30 18.76
C THR A 285 5.04 24.28 19.93
N THR A 286 6.08 25.05 20.26
CA THR A 286 6.01 26.12 21.27
C THR A 286 4.90 27.13 20.98
N HIS A 287 4.58 27.40 19.70
CA HIS A 287 3.47 28.29 19.32
C HIS A 287 2.10 27.68 19.66
N GLN A 288 1.87 26.40 19.35
CA GLN A 288 0.63 25.71 19.72
C GLN A 288 0.46 25.63 21.24
N LEU A 289 1.53 25.30 21.98
CA LEU A 289 1.51 25.25 23.45
C LEU A 289 1.16 26.62 24.07
N ARG A 290 1.76 27.71 23.57
CA ARG A 290 1.40 29.09 23.98
C ARG A 290 -0.05 29.42 23.62
N SER A 291 -0.50 29.06 22.41
CA SER A 291 -1.90 29.26 21.98
C SER A 291 -2.88 28.54 22.92
N ILE A 292 -2.61 27.29 23.30
CA ILE A 292 -3.41 26.56 24.29
C ILE A 292 -3.42 27.30 25.63
N CYS A 293 -2.27 27.75 26.14
CA CYS A 293 -2.24 28.55 27.37
C CYS A 293 -3.10 29.82 27.28
N HIS A 294 -3.08 30.55 26.16
CA HIS A 294 -3.92 31.74 25.97
C HIS A 294 -5.42 31.41 25.83
N GLN A 295 -5.77 30.37 25.07
CA GLN A 295 -7.15 29.92 24.84
C GLN A 295 -7.80 29.38 26.13
N GLU A 296 -7.12 28.46 26.82
CA GLU A 296 -7.58 27.82 28.07
C GLU A 296 -7.39 28.71 29.32
N ARG A 297 -6.96 29.97 29.12
CA ARG A 297 -6.74 31.01 30.14
C ARG A 297 -5.75 30.60 31.24
N ILE A 298 -4.76 29.80 30.89
CA ILE A 298 -3.63 29.45 31.77
C ILE A 298 -2.77 30.72 31.98
N VAL A 299 -2.15 30.86 33.15
CA VAL A 299 -1.75 32.15 33.76
C VAL A 299 -0.93 33.04 32.82
N LYS A 300 -1.55 34.14 32.35
CA LYS A 300 -1.01 35.04 31.31
C LYS A 300 0.35 35.70 31.62
N GLY A 301 0.79 35.73 32.88
CA GLY A 301 2.01 36.44 33.29
C GLY A 301 3.34 35.72 33.04
N VAL A 302 3.32 34.46 32.59
CA VAL A 302 4.53 33.61 32.53
C VAL A 302 4.80 33.04 31.12
N VAL A 303 3.76 32.86 30.32
CA VAL A 303 3.74 32.04 29.07
C VAL A 303 4.78 32.44 28.01
N GLU A 304 5.12 33.72 27.87
CA GLU A 304 6.01 34.17 26.79
C GLU A 304 7.50 33.97 27.07
N ALA A 305 7.89 33.84 28.35
CA ALA A 305 9.29 33.68 28.78
C ALA A 305 9.68 32.23 29.10
N GLN A 306 8.73 31.29 29.03
CA GLN A 306 8.95 29.87 29.38
C GLN A 306 9.56 29.06 28.23
N SER A 307 10.37 28.07 28.60
CA SER A 307 10.83 26.98 27.73
C SER A 307 9.65 26.10 27.27
N ARG A 308 9.89 25.27 26.26
CA ARG A 308 8.87 24.34 25.73
C ARG A 308 8.49 23.28 26.76
N GLU A 309 9.48 22.80 27.50
CA GLU A 309 9.40 21.74 28.50
C GLU A 309 8.68 22.21 29.77
N GLU A 310 8.72 23.51 30.07
CA GLU A 310 7.87 24.15 31.08
C GLU A 310 6.45 24.34 30.59
N LEU A 311 6.25 24.76 29.33
CA LEU A 311 4.91 24.93 28.73
C LEU A 311 4.15 23.59 28.66
N VAL A 312 4.81 22.49 28.26
CA VAL A 312 4.24 21.13 28.32
C VAL A 312 3.79 20.80 29.75
N ARG A 313 4.68 20.95 30.75
CA ARG A 313 4.37 20.68 32.16
C ARG A 313 3.24 21.58 32.70
N ILE A 314 3.15 22.83 32.26
CA ILE A 314 2.07 23.75 32.60
C ILE A 314 0.73 23.29 32.00
N VAL A 315 0.68 22.93 30.71
CA VAL A 315 -0.56 22.46 30.09
C VAL A 315 -1.00 21.13 30.71
N LEU A 316 -0.09 20.19 31.00
CA LEU A 316 -0.41 18.98 31.76
C LEU A 316 -1.00 19.28 33.14
N LYS A 317 -0.38 20.18 33.91
CA LYS A 317 -0.82 20.54 35.26
C LYS A 317 -2.24 21.12 35.32
N TYR A 318 -2.70 21.78 34.25
CA TYR A 318 -4.01 22.46 34.21
C TYR A 318 -5.04 21.84 33.26
N ARG A 319 -4.61 21.00 32.31
CA ARG A 319 -5.41 20.38 31.24
C ARG A 319 -4.92 18.97 30.84
N GLY A 320 -4.14 18.29 31.67
CA GLY A 320 -3.70 16.93 31.41
C GLY A 320 -4.86 15.95 31.14
N ALA A 321 -4.64 15.06 30.18
CA ALA A 321 -5.44 13.86 30.05
C ALA A 321 -5.28 12.99 31.31
N ASP A 322 -6.35 12.26 31.65
CA ASP A 322 -6.36 11.36 32.81
C ASP A 322 -5.70 10.01 32.44
N GLU A 323 -4.41 10.05 32.09
CA GLU A 323 -3.60 8.87 31.76
C GLU A 323 -3.72 7.81 32.86
N SER A 324 -3.86 6.54 32.45
CA SER A 324 -4.14 5.41 33.35
C SER A 324 -2.96 4.46 33.34
N LEU A 325 -2.44 4.12 34.52
CA LEU A 325 -1.23 3.31 34.65
C LEU A 325 -1.58 1.83 34.47
N PHE A 326 -1.25 1.29 33.29
CA PHE A 326 -1.47 -0.10 32.93
C PHE A 326 -0.22 -0.96 33.15
N ILE A 327 -0.41 -2.20 33.58
CA ILE A 327 0.66 -3.20 33.69
C ILE A 327 0.86 -3.84 32.31
N ASP A 328 1.81 -3.28 31.55
CA ASP A 328 2.08 -3.65 30.16
C ASP A 328 3.32 -4.55 29.97
N GLU A 329 4.35 -4.37 30.79
CA GLU A 329 5.61 -5.13 30.76
C GLU A 329 5.59 -6.25 31.80
N TYR A 330 6.32 -7.33 31.54
CA TYR A 330 6.51 -8.41 32.52
C TYR A 330 7.62 -8.05 33.51
N GLU A 331 7.33 -8.12 34.80
CA GLU A 331 8.30 -7.85 35.88
C GLU A 331 8.50 -9.10 36.76
N GLU A 332 9.75 -9.37 37.15
CA GLU A 332 10.05 -10.55 37.97
C GLU A 332 9.41 -10.42 39.36
N GLN A 333 8.76 -11.49 39.82
CA GLN A 333 7.98 -11.54 41.08
C GLN A 333 6.79 -10.54 41.13
N GLY A 334 6.40 -9.94 40.00
CA GLY A 334 5.31 -8.96 39.93
C GLY A 334 3.93 -9.55 40.25
N PHE A 335 3.71 -10.82 39.89
CA PHE A 335 2.48 -11.55 40.22
C PHE A 335 2.38 -11.79 41.72
N GLU A 336 3.47 -12.23 42.35
CA GLU A 336 3.60 -12.51 43.78
C GLU A 336 3.39 -11.24 44.62
N ARG A 337 3.85 -10.09 44.14
CA ARG A 337 3.58 -8.78 44.75
C ARG A 337 2.11 -8.37 44.66
N LEU A 338 1.41 -8.72 43.58
CA LEU A 338 -0.04 -8.54 43.47
C LEU A 338 -0.79 -9.51 44.38
N GLU A 339 -0.45 -10.80 44.38
CA GLU A 339 -1.07 -11.84 45.22
C GLU A 339 -0.96 -11.47 46.71
N TYR A 340 0.22 -11.01 47.17
CA TYR A 340 0.40 -10.44 48.51
C TYR A 340 -0.53 -9.24 48.76
N ALA A 341 -0.64 -8.30 47.81
CA ALA A 341 -1.49 -7.13 47.94
C ALA A 341 -2.99 -7.48 47.96
N LEU A 342 -3.42 -8.52 47.23
CA LEU A 342 -4.79 -9.02 47.30
C LEU A 342 -5.07 -9.62 48.68
N GLN A 343 -4.25 -10.59 49.12
CA GLN A 343 -4.40 -11.31 50.38
C GLN A 343 -4.48 -10.40 51.62
N HIS A 344 -3.79 -9.24 51.60
CA HIS A 344 -3.76 -8.31 52.74
C HIS A 344 -4.72 -7.11 52.58
N TYR A 345 -5.03 -6.66 51.36
CA TYR A 345 -5.69 -5.38 51.12
C TYR A 345 -7.00 -5.45 50.31
N LEU A 346 -7.43 -6.60 49.78
CA LEU A 346 -8.67 -6.78 48.98
C LEU A 346 -9.96 -6.78 49.83
N ASN A 347 -10.09 -5.82 50.73
CA ASN A 347 -11.04 -5.86 51.85
C ASN A 347 -12.42 -5.23 51.57
N THR A 348 -12.60 -4.50 50.45
CA THR A 348 -13.86 -3.77 50.16
C THR A 348 -14.49 -4.15 48.82
N PRO A 349 -15.35 -5.18 48.75
CA PRO A 349 -16.16 -5.42 47.56
C PRO A 349 -17.13 -4.26 47.33
N LEU A 350 -17.15 -3.73 46.11
CA LEU A 350 -18.03 -2.66 45.69
C LEU A 350 -19.43 -3.18 45.37
N ARG A 351 -20.42 -2.34 45.61
CA ARG A 351 -21.81 -2.59 45.22
C ARG A 351 -21.98 -2.40 43.71
N ASP A 352 -23.18 -2.72 43.22
CA ASP A 352 -23.58 -2.50 41.82
C ASP A 352 -22.87 -3.38 40.78
N ALA A 353 -22.19 -4.46 41.20
CA ALA A 353 -21.60 -5.47 40.31
C ALA A 353 -22.62 -6.06 39.31
N ALA A 354 -23.89 -6.21 39.71
CA ALA A 354 -24.97 -6.68 38.83
C ALA A 354 -25.32 -5.70 37.69
N SER A 355 -24.85 -4.45 37.76
CA SER A 355 -24.97 -3.41 36.72
C SER A 355 -23.74 -3.36 35.81
N ILE A 356 -22.82 -4.31 35.94
CA ILE A 356 -21.67 -4.53 35.07
C ILE A 356 -21.88 -5.84 34.31
N HIS A 357 -21.81 -5.79 32.98
CA HIS A 357 -21.91 -6.95 32.11
C HIS A 357 -20.54 -7.24 31.50
N ILE A 358 -20.06 -8.48 31.64
CA ILE A 358 -18.82 -8.98 31.04
C ILE A 358 -19.14 -10.10 30.02
N PRO A 359 -18.22 -10.48 29.13
CA PRO A 359 -18.42 -11.62 28.24
C PRO A 359 -18.53 -12.93 29.04
N ALA A 360 -19.53 -13.78 28.72
CA ALA A 360 -19.70 -15.07 29.39
C ALA A 360 -18.58 -16.06 29.06
N LYS A 361 -18.12 -16.06 27.80
CA LYS A 361 -16.93 -16.78 27.33
C LYS A 361 -15.84 -15.78 26.96
N ILE A 362 -14.61 -16.05 27.40
CA ILE A 362 -13.39 -15.34 27.00
C ILE A 362 -12.37 -16.37 26.54
N THR A 363 -11.71 -16.12 25.41
CA THR A 363 -10.64 -16.99 24.90
C THR A 363 -9.39 -16.16 24.65
N ILE A 364 -8.29 -16.55 25.31
CA ILE A 364 -7.00 -15.87 25.29
C ILE A 364 -5.99 -16.81 24.62
N TYR A 365 -5.07 -16.26 23.83
CA TYR A 365 -4.05 -17.03 23.12
C TYR A 365 -2.66 -16.51 23.51
N ASN A 366 -1.82 -17.35 24.10
CA ASN A 366 -0.47 -16.98 24.54
C ASN A 366 0.39 -16.48 23.38
N GLY A 367 1.03 -15.32 23.54
CA GLY A 367 1.85 -14.71 22.49
C GLY A 367 1.07 -13.97 21.39
N LEU A 368 -0.25 -13.83 21.51
CA LEU A 368 -1.07 -12.92 20.68
C LEU A 368 -1.66 -11.83 21.57
N PRO A 369 -1.80 -10.59 21.06
CA PRO A 369 -2.41 -9.51 21.83
C PRO A 369 -3.92 -9.75 21.97
N LEU A 370 -4.53 -9.08 22.94
CA LEU A 370 -5.99 -8.94 23.04
C LEU A 370 -6.34 -7.49 22.73
N ASN A 371 -7.22 -7.23 21.77
CA ASN A 371 -7.63 -5.87 21.42
C ASN A 371 -9.10 -5.79 21.01
N ARG A 372 -9.54 -4.58 20.64
CA ARG A 372 -10.96 -4.29 20.35
C ARG A 372 -11.56 -5.14 19.23
N ARG A 373 -10.75 -5.58 18.26
CA ARG A 373 -11.20 -6.48 17.19
C ARG A 373 -11.66 -7.83 17.74
N ASP A 374 -11.10 -8.27 18.87
CA ASP A 374 -11.52 -9.51 19.55
C ASP A 374 -12.91 -9.36 20.18
N GLY A 375 -13.40 -8.14 20.43
CA GLY A 375 -14.80 -7.90 20.77
C GLY A 375 -15.18 -8.28 22.20
N TYR A 376 -14.22 -8.53 23.08
CA TYR A 376 -14.46 -8.82 24.51
C TYR A 376 -14.84 -7.55 25.26
N GLN A 377 -16.12 -7.19 25.15
CA GLN A 377 -16.69 -5.94 25.63
C GLN A 377 -17.22 -6.04 27.06
N VAL A 378 -16.96 -5.02 27.87
CA VAL A 378 -17.52 -4.83 29.21
C VAL A 378 -18.43 -3.61 29.20
N ARG A 379 -19.65 -3.75 29.70
CA ARG A 379 -20.67 -2.67 29.74
C ARG A 379 -21.04 -2.35 31.19
N ALA A 380 -20.80 -1.11 31.60
CA ALA A 380 -21.14 -0.57 32.93
C ALA A 380 -21.86 0.79 32.80
N PRO A 381 -22.99 0.88 32.04
CA PRO A 381 -23.63 2.16 31.67
C PRO A 381 -24.21 2.94 32.85
N HIS A 382 -24.31 2.32 34.03
CA HIS A 382 -24.90 2.91 35.24
C HIS A 382 -23.94 2.91 36.44
N VAL A 383 -22.64 2.65 36.22
CA VAL A 383 -21.62 2.62 37.29
C VAL A 383 -20.48 3.61 36.97
N PRO A 384 -20.63 4.92 37.28
CA PRO A 384 -19.69 5.97 36.86
C PRO A 384 -18.27 5.86 37.44
N SER A 385 -18.06 4.97 38.41
CA SER A 385 -16.76 4.67 39.02
C SER A 385 -15.96 3.59 38.27
N VAL A 386 -16.57 2.86 37.32
CA VAL A 386 -15.84 2.00 36.38
C VAL A 386 -15.11 2.89 35.38
N CYS A 387 -13.81 2.68 35.23
CA CYS A 387 -12.92 3.53 34.45
C CYS A 387 -11.71 2.73 33.96
N GLU A 388 -10.85 3.37 33.16
CA GLU A 388 -9.68 2.72 32.57
C GLU A 388 -8.72 2.29 33.69
N SER A 389 -8.41 0.99 33.69
CA SER A 389 -7.85 0.28 34.83
C SER A 389 -7.25 -1.07 34.44
N ASN A 390 -6.34 -1.57 35.27
CA ASN A 390 -5.93 -2.96 35.26
C ASN A 390 -7.09 -3.85 35.71
N VAL A 391 -7.21 -5.03 35.10
CA VAL A 391 -8.19 -6.07 35.42
C VAL A 391 -7.42 -7.34 35.72
N LEU A 392 -7.52 -7.85 36.94
CA LEU A 392 -6.82 -9.09 37.32
C LEU A 392 -7.72 -10.29 37.05
N ILE A 393 -7.20 -11.29 36.36
CA ILE A 393 -7.80 -12.62 36.28
C ILE A 393 -7.34 -13.37 37.53
N ILE A 394 -8.28 -13.86 38.35
CA ILE A 394 -7.99 -14.73 39.49
C ILE A 394 -8.81 -16.02 39.42
N ASN A 395 -8.39 -17.06 40.14
CA ASN A 395 -9.21 -18.24 40.42
C ASN A 395 -9.91 -18.12 41.80
N GLU A 396 -10.46 -19.21 42.33
CA GLU A 396 -11.10 -19.21 43.67
C GLU A 396 -10.09 -19.12 44.82
N GLN A 397 -8.84 -19.54 44.59
CA GLN A 397 -7.72 -19.45 45.53
C GLN A 397 -7.10 -18.04 45.56
N GLU A 398 -7.59 -17.13 44.73
CA GLU A 398 -7.13 -15.74 44.56
C GLU A 398 -5.70 -15.61 44.01
N GLU A 399 -5.18 -16.69 43.40
CA GLU A 399 -3.95 -16.71 42.61
C GLU A 399 -4.12 -15.85 41.34
N VAL A 400 -3.13 -15.04 40.98
CA VAL A 400 -3.21 -14.15 39.82
C VAL A 400 -2.90 -14.96 38.56
N CYS A 401 -3.93 -15.20 37.77
CA CYS A 401 -3.88 -16.05 36.58
C CYS A 401 -3.53 -15.27 35.31
N GLY A 402 -3.57 -13.93 35.35
CA GLY A 402 -3.20 -13.04 34.26
C GLY A 402 -3.68 -11.61 34.50
N ILE A 403 -3.20 -10.68 33.69
CA ILE A 403 -3.50 -9.25 33.81
C ILE A 403 -4.04 -8.75 32.46
N LEU A 404 -5.19 -8.09 32.49
CA LEU A 404 -5.81 -7.44 31.35
C LEU A 404 -5.95 -5.93 31.62
N ARG A 405 -6.27 -5.18 30.57
CA ARG A 405 -6.56 -3.74 30.60
C ARG A 405 -8.03 -3.51 30.26
N LEU A 406 -8.70 -2.66 31.03
CA LEU A 406 -9.99 -2.09 30.67
C LEU A 406 -9.77 -0.76 29.95
N VAL A 407 -10.09 -0.68 28.65
CA VAL A 407 -9.91 0.52 27.82
C VAL A 407 -11.26 1.03 27.33
N LYS A 408 -11.56 2.34 27.38
CA LYS A 408 -12.87 2.89 27.00
C LYS A 408 -13.13 2.72 25.52
N ASP A 409 -14.32 2.24 25.16
CA ASP A 409 -14.64 2.03 23.74
C ASP A 409 -14.72 3.36 22.95
N GLY A 410 -14.99 4.48 23.64
CA GLY A 410 -14.94 5.82 23.05
C GLY A 410 -16.08 6.15 22.09
N LEU A 411 -16.93 5.17 21.77
CA LEU A 411 -18.21 5.30 21.05
C LEU A 411 -19.37 5.51 22.02
N GLU A 412 -19.49 4.65 23.04
CA GLU A 412 -20.60 4.64 24.01
C GLU A 412 -20.09 4.89 25.44
N PRO A 413 -20.68 5.84 26.21
CA PRO A 413 -20.33 6.04 27.61
C PRO A 413 -20.59 4.80 28.48
N GLY A 414 -19.62 4.42 29.31
CA GLY A 414 -19.72 3.22 30.14
C GLY A 414 -19.47 1.91 29.39
N VAL A 415 -19.00 1.96 28.14
CA VAL A 415 -18.58 0.77 27.37
C VAL A 415 -17.06 0.73 27.27
N PHE A 416 -16.51 -0.47 27.46
CA PHE A 416 -15.08 -0.73 27.54
C PHE A 416 -14.74 -2.03 26.81
N MET A 417 -13.47 -2.18 26.45
CA MET A 417 -12.91 -3.38 25.84
C MET A 417 -11.81 -3.97 26.74
N LEU A 418 -11.77 -5.30 26.86
CA LEU A 418 -10.65 -6.01 27.46
C LEU A 418 -9.50 -6.08 26.45
N CYS A 419 -8.34 -5.56 26.82
CA CYS A 419 -7.14 -5.53 25.99
C CYS A 419 -5.92 -6.09 26.76
N ALA A 420 -4.91 -6.58 26.04
CA ALA A 420 -3.66 -7.11 26.59
C ALA A 420 -2.56 -7.00 25.52
N ASP A 421 -1.29 -6.99 25.92
CA ASP A 421 -0.20 -7.04 24.96
C ASP A 421 0.08 -8.48 24.51
N LYS A 422 0.79 -8.66 23.39
CA LYS A 422 1.27 -9.97 22.95
C LYS A 422 2.23 -10.63 23.94
N ASN A 423 2.94 -9.84 24.75
CA ASN A 423 3.89 -10.30 25.75
C ASN A 423 3.24 -10.57 27.13
N THR A 424 1.92 -10.36 27.28
CA THR A 424 1.22 -10.63 28.54
C THR A 424 1.26 -12.11 28.90
N VAL A 425 1.73 -12.43 30.12
CA VAL A 425 1.87 -13.79 30.63
C VAL A 425 0.58 -14.25 31.32
N TYR A 426 0.17 -15.49 31.06
CA TYR A 426 -1.02 -16.11 31.67
C TYR A 426 -0.67 -17.44 32.36
N ARG A 427 -1.08 -17.60 33.61
CA ARG A 427 -0.92 -18.85 34.39
C ARG A 427 -2.20 -19.68 34.25
N ARG A 428 -2.11 -20.85 33.62
CA ARG A 428 -3.22 -21.84 33.63
C ARG A 428 -3.22 -22.55 34.98
N THR A 429 -4.29 -22.44 35.76
CA THR A 429 -4.45 -23.21 37.01
C THR A 429 -5.33 -24.45 36.80
N ALA A 430 -5.20 -25.45 37.68
CA ALA A 430 -6.05 -26.64 37.63
C ALA A 430 -7.52 -26.31 37.94
N ASN A 431 -7.76 -25.27 38.74
CA ASN A 431 -9.08 -24.67 38.90
C ASN A 431 -9.42 -23.82 37.67
N ARG A 432 -10.65 -23.98 37.14
CA ARG A 432 -11.16 -23.20 36.00
C ARG A 432 -12.26 -22.20 36.39
N ASN A 433 -12.56 -22.06 37.67
CA ASN A 433 -13.54 -21.10 38.19
C ASN A 433 -12.91 -19.70 38.30
N TYR A 434 -12.74 -19.03 37.16
CA TYR A 434 -12.08 -17.73 37.07
C TYR A 434 -13.02 -16.55 37.37
N SER A 435 -12.45 -15.47 37.91
CA SER A 435 -13.12 -14.17 38.10
C SER A 435 -12.24 -13.04 37.56
N LEU A 436 -12.87 -12.02 36.97
CA LEU A 436 -12.23 -10.72 36.72
C LEU A 436 -12.40 -9.82 37.95
N LEU A 437 -11.31 -9.27 38.47
CA LEU A 437 -11.34 -8.16 39.41
C LEU A 437 -11.19 -6.85 38.63
N LEU A 438 -12.23 -5.99 38.68
CA LEU A 438 -12.19 -4.63 38.14
C LEU A 438 -12.03 -3.63 39.28
N PHE A 439 -11.29 -2.54 39.05
CA PHE A 439 -10.88 -1.60 40.09
C PHE A 439 -11.24 -0.15 39.71
N ARG A 440 -11.33 0.74 40.69
CA ARG A 440 -11.35 2.20 40.43
C ARG A 440 -9.92 2.65 40.10
N LYS A 441 -9.76 3.78 39.39
CA LYS A 441 -8.45 4.31 38.97
C LYS A 441 -7.39 4.32 40.09
N GLN A 442 -7.71 4.83 41.28
CA GLN A 442 -6.75 4.92 42.39
C GLN A 442 -6.27 3.55 42.91
N ASP A 443 -7.15 2.54 42.92
CA ASP A 443 -6.82 1.17 43.34
C ASP A 443 -6.02 0.46 42.23
N SER A 444 -6.37 0.69 40.96
CA SER A 444 -5.61 0.23 39.79
C SER A 444 -4.19 0.81 39.74
N GLU A 445 -4.03 2.10 40.05
CA GLU A 445 -2.72 2.76 40.15
C GLU A 445 -1.88 2.23 41.32
N TYR A 446 -2.51 1.82 42.43
CA TYR A 446 -1.81 1.16 43.53
C TYR A 446 -1.30 -0.20 43.09
N LEU A 447 -2.10 -1.00 42.38
CA LEU A 447 -1.70 -2.31 41.85
C LEU A 447 -0.58 -2.20 40.82
N TYR A 448 -0.62 -1.23 39.91
CA TYR A 448 0.51 -0.91 39.02
C TYR A 448 1.79 -0.63 39.81
N LYS A 449 1.72 0.23 40.84
CA LYS A 449 2.86 0.56 41.68
C LYS A 449 3.35 -0.65 42.49
N ALA A 450 2.46 -1.53 42.94
CA ALA A 450 2.82 -2.79 43.62
C ALA A 450 3.52 -3.78 42.68
N TYR A 451 3.10 -3.86 41.42
CA TYR A 451 3.68 -4.75 40.42
C TYR A 451 5.15 -4.38 40.12
N TYR A 452 5.45 -3.12 39.80
CA TYR A 452 6.81 -2.67 39.44
C TYR A 452 7.69 -2.22 40.63
N SER A 453 7.18 -2.22 41.87
CA SER A 453 7.96 -1.78 43.04
C SER A 453 8.64 -2.95 43.75
N ASN A 454 9.98 -2.95 43.70
CA ASN A 454 10.84 -3.79 44.57
C ASN A 454 10.84 -3.34 46.05
N ARG A 455 9.86 -2.52 46.47
CA ARG A 455 9.55 -2.18 47.86
C ARG A 455 8.08 -2.49 48.15
N LEU A 456 7.84 -3.12 49.29
CA LEU A 456 6.49 -3.32 49.84
C LEU A 456 5.73 -1.98 49.86
N MET A 457 4.58 -1.96 49.19
CA MET A 457 3.70 -0.80 49.15
C MET A 457 3.07 -0.57 50.54
N PRO A 458 2.76 0.69 50.91
CA PRO A 458 2.08 0.99 52.17
C PRO A 458 0.70 0.33 52.22
N PRO A 459 0.19 -0.06 53.41
CA PRO A 459 -1.12 -0.69 53.52
C PRO A 459 -2.25 0.13 52.89
N ALA A 460 -3.07 -0.55 52.09
CA ALA A 460 -4.22 0.03 51.40
C ALA A 460 -5.53 -0.67 51.81
N ASN A 461 -6.64 -0.11 51.34
CA ASN A 461 -7.93 -0.80 51.31
C ASN A 461 -8.42 -0.78 49.86
N LEU A 462 -8.19 -1.87 49.13
CA LEU A 462 -8.53 -1.99 47.72
C LEU A 462 -10.02 -2.21 47.56
N HIS A 463 -10.62 -1.43 46.66
CA HIS A 463 -12.03 -1.53 46.32
C HIS A 463 -12.21 -2.09 44.90
N TYR A 464 -13.04 -3.12 44.78
CA TYR A 464 -13.10 -3.96 43.58
C TYR A 464 -14.52 -4.44 43.25
N TRP A 465 -14.76 -4.78 41.99
CA TRP A 465 -15.87 -5.63 41.56
C TRP A 465 -15.32 -7.00 41.14
N ARG A 466 -15.83 -8.10 41.71
CA ARG A 466 -15.49 -9.47 41.30
C ARG A 466 -16.57 -10.00 40.37
N MET A 467 -16.22 -10.22 39.11
CA MET A 467 -17.12 -10.68 38.06
C MET A 467 -16.75 -12.12 37.66
N PRO A 468 -17.55 -13.15 38.02
CA PRO A 468 -17.24 -14.53 37.66
C PRO A 468 -17.38 -14.74 36.14
N VAL A 469 -16.39 -15.37 35.52
CA VAL A 469 -16.40 -15.71 34.09
C VAL A 469 -16.95 -17.13 33.94
N SER A 470 -17.97 -17.32 33.09
CA SER A 470 -18.59 -18.64 32.92
C SER A 470 -17.68 -19.64 32.20
N GLU A 471 -16.88 -19.15 31.25
CA GLU A 471 -15.83 -19.92 30.59
C GLU A 471 -14.64 -19.00 30.23
N LEU A 472 -13.52 -19.13 30.92
CA LEU A 472 -12.24 -18.58 30.46
C LEU A 472 -11.37 -19.72 29.96
N ASP A 473 -10.91 -19.61 28.72
CA ASP A 473 -9.99 -20.57 28.11
C ASP A 473 -8.71 -19.87 27.65
N ILE A 474 -7.58 -20.29 28.21
CA ILE A 474 -6.24 -19.81 27.87
C ILE A 474 -5.62 -20.89 26.99
N ARG A 475 -5.26 -20.55 25.75
CA ARG A 475 -4.79 -21.45 24.69
C ARG A 475 -3.35 -21.14 24.29
N GLU A 476 -2.66 -22.15 23.74
CA GLU A 476 -1.50 -21.87 22.90
C GLU A 476 -1.96 -21.55 21.48
N VAL A 477 -1.13 -20.88 20.69
CA VAL A 477 -1.43 -20.61 19.28
C VAL A 477 -1.03 -21.83 18.45
N GLU A 478 -1.98 -22.41 17.74
CA GLU A 478 -1.72 -23.54 16.85
C GLU A 478 -0.97 -23.10 15.58
N GLN A 479 0.02 -23.87 15.14
CA GLN A 479 0.71 -23.64 13.87
C GLN A 479 -0.11 -24.23 12.70
N THR A 480 -0.42 -23.41 11.70
CA THR A 480 -1.20 -23.83 10.53
C THR A 480 -0.34 -24.30 9.35
N GLN A 481 -0.94 -25.18 8.52
CA GLN A 481 -0.46 -25.54 7.18
C GLN A 481 -1.28 -24.81 6.08
N ALA A 482 -2.01 -23.75 6.43
CA ALA A 482 -2.47 -22.75 5.47
C ALA A 482 -1.29 -21.86 5.05
N VAL A 483 -1.31 -21.37 3.81
CA VAL A 483 -0.33 -20.40 3.30
C VAL A 483 -0.89 -19.00 3.47
N LEU A 484 -0.14 -18.10 4.09
CA LEU A 484 -0.46 -16.67 4.09
C LEU A 484 0.10 -16.06 2.79
N ALA A 485 -0.79 -15.60 1.92
CA ALA A 485 -0.40 -14.83 0.75
C ALA A 485 -0.27 -13.34 1.13
N ILE A 486 0.78 -12.69 0.64
CA ILE A 486 1.07 -11.27 0.86
C ILE A 486 1.42 -10.62 -0.48
N ASP A 487 0.71 -9.56 -0.83
CA ASP A 487 1.05 -8.66 -1.93
C ASP A 487 1.77 -7.43 -1.37
N PHE A 488 3.10 -7.41 -1.52
CA PHE A 488 3.98 -6.33 -1.06
C PHE A 488 4.12 -5.26 -2.14
N GLY A 489 3.06 -4.50 -2.40
CA GLY A 489 3.03 -3.40 -3.38
C GLY A 489 3.82 -2.16 -2.95
N THR A 490 4.16 -1.29 -3.92
CA THR A 490 5.02 -0.10 -3.69
C THR A 490 4.39 0.95 -2.79
N SER A 491 3.07 1.15 -2.87
CA SER A 491 2.35 2.17 -2.09
C SER A 491 1.43 1.56 -1.02
N ASN A 492 1.00 0.31 -1.20
CA ASN A 492 0.14 -0.41 -0.27
C ASN A 492 0.46 -1.91 -0.30
N THR A 493 0.26 -2.58 0.83
CA THR A 493 0.39 -4.02 1.01
C THR A 493 -0.97 -4.62 1.39
N THR A 494 -1.27 -5.81 0.88
CA THR A 494 -2.46 -6.60 1.25
C THR A 494 -2.05 -8.02 1.63
N ALA A 495 -2.83 -8.69 2.47
CA ALA A 495 -2.54 -10.06 2.90
C ALA A 495 -3.83 -10.87 3.18
N GLY A 496 -3.76 -12.18 3.04
CA GLY A 496 -4.90 -13.08 3.29
C GLY A 496 -4.56 -14.55 3.12
N ALA A 497 -5.46 -15.41 3.58
CA ALA A 497 -5.33 -16.86 3.49
C ALA A 497 -6.69 -17.51 3.23
N PHE A 498 -6.69 -18.67 2.56
CA PHE A 498 -7.84 -19.57 2.58
C PHE A 498 -7.77 -20.42 3.85
N LEU A 499 -8.83 -20.40 4.65
CA LEU A 499 -8.88 -21.13 5.91
C LEU A 499 -9.85 -22.31 5.75
N ASP A 500 -9.31 -23.49 5.45
CA ASP A 500 -10.09 -24.73 5.39
C ASP A 500 -10.60 -25.15 6.78
N TYR A 501 -11.51 -26.12 6.85
CA TYR A 501 -12.13 -26.54 8.12
C TYR A 501 -11.17 -27.23 9.11
N GLY A 502 -9.94 -27.57 8.69
CA GLY A 502 -8.90 -28.18 9.52
C GLY A 502 -7.61 -27.36 9.56
N PHE A 503 -7.66 -26.05 9.28
CA PHE A 503 -6.46 -25.21 9.24
C PHE A 503 -5.72 -25.13 10.58
N ILE A 504 -6.48 -25.28 11.69
CA ILE A 504 -6.05 -25.56 13.06
C ILE A 504 -7.10 -26.50 13.70
N ALA A 505 -6.77 -27.19 14.79
CA ALA A 505 -7.64 -28.19 15.41
C ALA A 505 -8.86 -27.60 16.13
N GLU A 506 -8.70 -26.45 16.81
CA GLU A 506 -9.82 -25.77 17.49
C GLU A 506 -9.97 -24.28 17.11
N PRO A 507 -10.58 -23.98 15.95
CA PRO A 507 -10.90 -22.62 15.53
C PRO A 507 -11.75 -21.82 16.54
N SER A 508 -11.48 -20.51 16.64
CA SER A 508 -12.20 -19.59 17.53
C SER A 508 -13.70 -19.53 17.21
N SER A 509 -14.51 -20.26 17.99
CA SER A 509 -15.98 -20.26 17.83
C SER A 509 -16.59 -18.86 18.01
N HIS A 510 -15.96 -18.02 18.84
CA HIS A 510 -16.33 -16.62 19.05
C HIS A 510 -16.14 -15.79 17.78
N ASP A 511 -14.99 -15.89 17.12
CA ASP A 511 -14.71 -15.10 15.91
C ASP A 511 -15.47 -15.60 14.68
N ILE A 512 -15.83 -16.89 14.65
CA ILE A 512 -16.74 -17.48 13.65
C ILE A 512 -18.17 -16.97 13.84
N LEU A 513 -18.72 -17.03 15.06
CA LEU A 513 -20.08 -16.56 15.36
C LEU A 513 -20.24 -15.05 15.13
N ASN A 514 -19.18 -14.27 15.31
CA ASN A 514 -19.14 -12.84 14.99
C ASN A 514 -18.75 -12.53 13.53
N GLY A 515 -18.62 -13.55 12.66
CA GLY A 515 -18.36 -13.38 11.22
C GLY A 515 -16.98 -12.82 10.83
N LYS A 516 -16.06 -12.73 11.81
CA LYS A 516 -14.69 -12.23 11.66
C LYS A 516 -13.74 -13.29 11.07
N LEU A 517 -14.03 -14.56 11.34
CA LEU A 517 -13.32 -15.74 10.83
C LEU A 517 -14.30 -16.60 10.03
N ARG A 518 -13.93 -17.04 8.83
CA ARG A 518 -14.84 -17.73 7.90
C ARG A 518 -14.19 -18.98 7.31
N LEU A 519 -14.52 -20.14 7.88
CA LEU A 519 -14.01 -21.43 7.41
C LEU A 519 -14.55 -21.77 6.00
N GLY A 520 -13.74 -22.49 5.22
CA GLY A 520 -14.04 -22.85 3.83
C GLY A 520 -13.95 -21.67 2.85
N THR A 521 -13.36 -20.53 3.24
CA THR A 521 -13.31 -19.32 2.41
C THR A 521 -12.00 -18.54 2.56
N ILE A 522 -11.80 -17.54 1.69
CA ILE A 522 -10.70 -16.58 1.77
C ILE A 522 -11.00 -15.54 2.85
N ASN A 523 -10.05 -15.37 3.76
CA ASN A 523 -10.08 -14.36 4.82
C ASN A 523 -8.96 -13.33 4.55
N TYR A 524 -9.31 -12.05 4.53
CA TYR A 524 -8.36 -10.95 4.29
C TYR A 524 -7.94 -10.31 5.63
N VAL A 525 -6.66 -10.01 5.75
CA VAL A 525 -6.09 -9.26 6.88
C VAL A 525 -6.51 -7.80 6.74
N SER A 526 -6.99 -7.19 7.83
CA SER A 526 -7.47 -5.81 7.81
C SER A 526 -6.90 -4.96 8.95
N PHE A 527 -6.65 -3.68 8.66
CA PHE A 527 -5.81 -2.79 9.46
C PHE A 527 -6.60 -1.54 9.89
N ALA A 528 -6.25 -0.95 11.03
CA ALA A 528 -6.92 0.24 11.57
C ALA A 528 -6.46 1.52 10.86
N LYS A 529 -7.40 2.27 10.27
CA LYS A 529 -7.11 3.52 9.53
C LYS A 529 -6.67 4.68 10.44
N THR A 530 -7.20 4.71 11.66
CA THR A 530 -6.98 5.77 12.66
C THR A 530 -6.14 5.27 13.84
N ALA A 531 -5.36 6.14 14.50
CA ALA A 531 -4.71 5.80 15.77
C ALA A 531 -5.78 5.51 16.84
N LYS A 532 -6.82 6.34 16.80
CA LYS A 532 -8.13 6.02 17.35
C LYS A 532 -8.91 5.07 16.44
N GLY A 533 -8.39 3.86 16.23
CA GLY A 533 -9.27 2.67 16.21
C GLY A 533 -9.99 2.50 17.56
N ASP A 534 -9.47 3.22 18.56
CA ASP A 534 -9.84 3.24 19.96
C ASP A 534 -10.78 4.38 20.41
N ALA A 535 -11.26 5.25 19.50
CA ALA A 535 -12.35 6.19 19.79
C ALA A 535 -12.96 6.79 18.51
N ALA A 536 -14.25 7.14 18.58
CA ALA A 536 -15.05 7.62 17.45
C ALA A 536 -14.37 8.67 16.55
N GLY A 537 -14.36 8.43 15.23
CA GLY A 537 -13.72 9.30 14.24
C GLY A 537 -14.04 8.89 12.81
N GLY A 538 -15.32 8.72 12.47
CA GLY A 538 -15.73 8.41 11.10
C GLY A 538 -15.53 9.59 10.15
N ASP A 539 -14.86 9.36 9.03
CA ASP A 539 -14.89 10.28 7.89
C ASP A 539 -16.34 10.48 7.43
N PHE A 540 -16.74 11.73 7.19
CA PHE A 540 -18.14 12.10 6.99
C PHE A 540 -18.66 11.79 5.58
N ILE A 541 -18.64 10.51 5.19
CA ILE A 541 -19.27 10.01 3.96
C ILE A 541 -20.74 9.71 4.26
N HIS A 542 -21.66 10.46 3.63
CA HIS A 542 -23.09 10.34 3.85
C HIS A 542 -23.67 9.05 3.26
N SER A 543 -23.80 7.99 4.08
CA SER A 543 -24.56 6.78 3.74
C SER A 543 -26.06 6.95 4.05
N GLY A 544 -26.86 7.32 3.05
CA GLY A 544 -28.32 7.30 3.15
C GLY A 544 -28.87 5.90 2.83
N GLY A 545 -29.36 5.18 3.84
CA GLY A 545 -29.98 3.86 3.64
C GLY A 545 -30.53 3.28 4.94
N SER A 546 -31.83 2.99 4.98
CA SER A 546 -32.51 2.42 6.15
C SER A 546 -32.49 0.89 6.11
N GLY A 547 -31.69 0.25 6.96
CA GLY A 547 -31.61 -1.21 7.06
C GLY A 547 -31.05 -1.66 8.41
N ILE A 548 -31.74 -2.62 9.04
CA ILE A 548 -31.53 -3.15 10.40
C ILE A 548 -30.04 -3.45 10.70
N GLY A 549 -29.58 -2.95 11.85
CA GLY A 549 -28.17 -2.78 12.19
C GLY A 549 -27.27 -4.01 12.13
N VAL A 550 -26.17 -3.86 11.39
CA VAL A 550 -24.88 -4.52 11.64
C VAL A 550 -23.89 -3.41 11.99
N ALA A 551 -22.99 -3.62 12.97
CA ALA A 551 -22.02 -2.60 13.36
C ALA A 551 -21.07 -2.27 12.18
N SER A 552 -21.00 -0.99 11.80
CA SER A 552 -20.26 -0.56 10.60
C SER A 552 -18.75 -0.72 10.79
N THR A 553 -18.07 -1.34 9.82
CA THR A 553 -16.61 -1.58 9.79
C THR A 553 -15.76 -0.31 9.57
N ALA A 554 -16.30 0.88 9.87
CA ALA A 554 -15.83 2.20 9.41
C ALA A 554 -14.42 2.66 9.88
N GLY A 555 -13.68 1.81 10.62
CA GLY A 555 -12.29 2.03 11.03
C GLY A 555 -11.28 1.01 10.53
N TRP A 556 -11.72 -0.11 9.92
CA TRP A 556 -10.87 -1.23 9.50
C TRP A 556 -10.97 -1.47 7.99
N ILE A 557 -9.83 -1.70 7.33
CA ILE A 557 -9.75 -1.82 5.86
C ILE A 557 -8.76 -2.92 5.47
N GLU A 558 -9.03 -3.68 4.40
CA GLU A 558 -8.25 -4.86 3.95
C GLU A 558 -6.93 -4.50 3.23
N MET A 559 -6.25 -3.46 3.72
CA MET A 559 -5.07 -2.84 3.10
C MET A 559 -4.27 -2.03 4.13
N LEU A 560 -2.94 -2.09 4.05
CA LEU A 560 -2.01 -1.26 4.81
C LEU A 560 -1.16 -0.41 3.85
N PRO A 561 -0.93 0.89 4.08
CA PRO A 561 0.06 1.65 3.31
C PRO A 561 1.46 1.07 3.49
N THR A 562 2.28 1.06 2.44
CA THR A 562 3.66 0.52 2.48
C THR A 562 4.62 1.59 3.00
N ALA A 563 4.47 1.88 4.29
CA ALA A 563 5.24 2.88 5.02
C ALA A 563 5.61 2.38 6.42
N ILE A 564 6.79 2.78 6.90
CA ILE A 564 7.28 2.54 8.26
C ILE A 564 7.85 3.84 8.81
N GLY A 565 7.59 4.14 10.08
CA GLY A 565 8.20 5.26 10.81
C GLY A 565 8.91 4.77 12.06
N VAL A 566 9.87 5.56 12.55
CA VAL A 566 10.54 5.28 13.83
C VAL A 566 9.78 6.01 14.94
N ALA A 567 9.25 5.28 15.92
CA ALA A 567 8.58 5.87 17.08
C ALA A 567 9.61 6.32 18.14
N ASP A 568 10.59 5.46 18.41
CA ASP A 568 11.68 5.67 19.38
C ASP A 568 12.92 4.92 18.88
N CYS A 569 14.10 5.55 19.01
CA CYS A 569 15.40 4.96 18.72
C CYS A 569 16.46 5.26 19.79
N ALA A 570 16.04 5.53 21.03
CA ALA A 570 16.93 5.74 22.17
C ALA A 570 17.77 4.49 22.52
N ASP A 571 17.22 3.29 22.31
CA ASP A 571 17.95 2.02 22.39
C ASP A 571 17.97 1.34 21.01
N ILE A 572 19.18 1.03 20.53
CA ILE A 572 19.42 0.34 19.26
C ILE A 572 18.99 -1.15 19.34
N GLY A 573 18.96 -1.73 20.54
CA GLY A 573 18.49 -3.10 20.77
C GLY A 573 16.95 -3.26 20.71
N ASP A 574 16.19 -2.17 20.83
CA ASP A 574 14.73 -2.21 20.98
C ASP A 574 14.01 -1.03 20.28
N ILE A 575 14.41 -0.77 19.02
CA ILE A 575 13.82 0.27 18.16
C ILE A 575 12.29 0.07 18.07
N LYS A 576 11.52 1.11 18.39
CA LYS A 576 10.06 1.10 18.27
C LYS A 576 9.66 1.69 16.92
N TYR A 577 8.70 1.06 16.23
CA TYR A 577 8.25 1.47 14.91
C TYR A 577 6.74 1.79 14.85
N THR A 578 6.37 2.67 13.94
CA THR A 578 4.99 2.90 13.48
C THR A 578 4.79 2.28 12.10
N TYR A 579 3.58 1.81 11.79
CA TYR A 579 3.31 1.07 10.56
C TYR A 579 2.15 1.64 9.74
N GLY A 580 2.33 1.70 8.42
CA GLY A 580 1.29 2.07 7.44
C GLY A 580 0.55 3.34 7.79
N TYR A 581 -0.75 3.23 8.14
CA TYR A 581 -1.56 4.39 8.50
C TYR A 581 -1.01 5.18 9.69
N GLU A 582 -0.23 4.56 10.58
CA GLU A 582 0.41 5.28 11.69
C GLU A 582 1.64 6.06 11.27
N ALA A 583 2.53 5.44 10.49
CA ALA A 583 3.66 6.12 9.86
C ALA A 583 3.19 7.32 9.02
N MET A 584 2.09 7.17 8.27
CA MET A 584 1.47 8.26 7.52
C MET A 584 0.86 9.36 8.41
N ARG A 585 0.36 9.05 9.62
CA ARG A 585 -0.08 10.06 10.60
C ARG A 585 1.10 10.79 11.25
N GLN A 586 2.18 10.06 11.55
CA GLN A 586 3.41 10.58 12.12
C GLN A 586 4.08 11.57 11.16
N LEU A 587 4.14 11.23 9.86
CA LEU A 587 4.62 12.10 8.79
C LEU A 587 3.78 13.39 8.68
N LYS A 588 2.45 13.28 8.65
CA LYS A 588 1.53 14.44 8.58
C LYS A 588 1.56 15.32 9.85
N HIS A 589 2.13 14.85 10.96
CA HIS A 589 2.11 15.58 12.22
C HIS A 589 2.89 16.91 12.15
N ASN A 590 2.43 17.93 12.88
CA ASN A 590 2.92 19.32 12.79
C ASN A 590 2.97 19.87 11.34
N ALA A 591 2.03 19.46 10.48
CA ALA A 591 2.04 19.79 9.05
C ALA A 591 3.37 19.45 8.37
N HIS A 592 3.83 18.21 8.57
CA HIS A 592 5.11 17.65 8.06
C HIS A 592 6.39 18.31 8.61
N ALA A 593 6.29 19.12 9.67
CA ALA A 593 7.45 19.67 10.38
C ALA A 593 8.11 18.68 11.38
N GLY A 594 7.63 17.42 11.43
CA GLY A 594 8.23 16.37 12.25
C GLY A 594 9.66 16.03 11.80
N ARG A 595 10.59 15.92 12.77
CA ARG A 595 11.98 15.49 12.55
C ARG A 595 12.13 13.98 12.38
N THR A 596 11.04 13.25 12.54
CA THR A 596 11.03 11.79 12.60
C THR A 596 11.19 11.18 11.21
N SER A 597 11.99 10.11 11.16
CA SER A 597 12.20 9.33 9.96
C SER A 597 10.97 8.46 9.67
N VAL A 598 10.43 8.64 8.46
CA VAL A 598 9.33 7.86 7.89
C VAL A 598 9.71 7.54 6.46
N PHE A 599 9.63 6.26 6.09
CA PHE A 599 10.00 5.74 4.78
C PHE A 599 8.75 5.24 4.06
N LEU A 600 8.69 5.47 2.75
CA LEU A 600 7.66 5.01 1.83
C LEU A 600 8.33 4.27 0.66
N GLY A 601 7.56 3.52 -0.12
CA GLY A 601 8.06 2.96 -1.37
C GLY A 601 9.01 1.77 -1.22
N MET A 602 9.07 1.13 -0.05
CA MET A 602 10.08 0.11 0.31
C MET A 602 10.19 -1.08 -0.68
N LYS A 603 9.16 -1.38 -1.48
CA LYS A 603 9.26 -2.35 -2.61
C LYS A 603 10.41 -1.97 -3.59
N ARG A 604 10.72 -0.67 -3.73
CA ARG A 604 11.81 -0.14 -4.56
C ARG A 604 13.22 -0.52 -4.05
N TRP A 605 13.36 -1.03 -2.82
CA TRP A 605 14.67 -1.30 -2.20
C TRP A 605 15.24 -2.69 -2.48
N VAL A 606 14.59 -3.53 -3.29
CA VAL A 606 14.92 -4.96 -3.49
C VAL A 606 16.39 -5.26 -3.80
N ASN A 607 17.06 -4.45 -4.63
CA ASN A 607 18.47 -4.63 -4.97
C ASN A 607 19.45 -4.00 -3.95
N GLY A 608 18.93 -3.20 -3.01
CA GLY A 608 19.72 -2.32 -2.13
C GLY A 608 19.49 -2.58 -0.64
N ILE A 609 18.96 -3.74 -0.24
CA ILE A 609 18.55 -4.05 1.14
C ILE A 609 19.68 -3.99 2.18
N GLY A 610 20.93 -4.18 1.75
CA GLY A 610 22.12 -4.01 2.60
C GLY A 610 22.53 -2.56 2.85
N LYS A 611 21.90 -1.55 2.21
CA LYS A 611 22.22 -0.14 2.44
C LYS A 611 21.79 0.30 3.84
N MET A 612 22.65 1.09 4.48
CA MET A 612 22.37 1.78 5.74
C MET A 612 21.57 3.07 5.48
N GLU A 613 20.59 3.35 6.35
CA GLU A 613 19.88 4.62 6.42
C GLU A 613 20.03 5.21 7.83
N GLU A 614 20.28 6.52 7.92
CA GLU A 614 20.22 7.24 9.21
C GLU A 614 18.75 7.48 9.57
N VAL A 615 18.38 7.14 10.80
CA VAL A 615 17.02 7.30 11.32
C VAL A 615 17.01 8.18 12.55
N SER A 616 15.87 8.83 12.79
CA SER A 616 15.63 9.73 13.92
C SER A 616 14.19 9.63 14.40
N ASP A 617 13.97 9.77 15.71
CA ASP A 617 12.64 9.74 16.34
C ASP A 617 12.04 11.15 16.54
N ALA A 618 11.02 11.27 17.41
CA ALA A 618 10.40 12.54 17.76
C ALA A 618 11.17 13.33 18.83
N SER A 619 11.92 12.64 19.70
CA SER A 619 12.78 13.22 20.74
C SER A 619 14.06 13.82 20.17
N GLY A 620 14.52 13.30 19.04
CA GLY A 620 15.74 13.71 18.35
C GLY A 620 16.94 12.81 18.65
N ASN A 621 16.71 11.58 19.12
CA ASN A 621 17.75 10.54 19.08
C ASN A 621 17.99 10.13 17.62
N THR A 622 19.13 9.49 17.36
CA THR A 622 19.52 9.02 16.02
C THR A 622 20.13 7.63 16.09
N ALA A 623 19.77 6.78 15.13
CA ALA A 623 20.38 5.46 14.91
C ALA A 623 20.70 5.26 13.43
N VAL A 624 21.41 4.19 13.09
CA VAL A 624 21.71 3.83 11.69
C VAL A 624 21.32 2.37 11.48
N LEU A 625 20.35 2.12 10.59
CA LEU A 625 19.69 0.83 10.39
C LEU A 625 19.86 0.33 8.96
N ARG A 626 19.81 -0.98 8.73
CA ARG A 626 19.76 -1.55 7.38
C ARG A 626 18.35 -1.45 6.80
N ARG A 627 18.26 -1.27 5.47
CA ARG A 627 16.97 -1.37 4.76
C ARG A 627 16.29 -2.73 4.97
N SER A 628 17.05 -3.82 5.07
CA SER A 628 16.51 -5.15 5.39
C SER A 628 15.83 -5.23 6.76
N GLU A 629 16.35 -4.54 7.79
CA GLU A 629 15.75 -4.48 9.13
C GLU A 629 14.40 -3.76 9.12
N LEU A 630 14.31 -2.64 8.40
CA LEU A 630 13.06 -1.89 8.21
C LEU A 630 12.00 -2.70 7.44
N ILE A 631 12.41 -3.42 6.38
CA ILE A 631 11.53 -4.33 5.63
C ILE A 631 11.09 -5.49 6.54
N ARG A 632 11.99 -6.07 7.35
CA ARG A 632 11.67 -7.14 8.31
C ARG A 632 10.61 -6.69 9.30
N ALA A 633 10.79 -5.53 9.92
CA ALA A 633 9.84 -4.96 10.88
C ALA A 633 8.45 -4.76 10.25
N TYR A 634 8.39 -4.23 9.02
CA TYR A 634 7.12 -4.03 8.30
C TYR A 634 6.42 -5.34 7.94
N LEU A 635 7.15 -6.32 7.38
CA LEU A 635 6.57 -7.61 6.99
C LEU A 635 6.13 -8.42 8.22
N LEU A 636 6.91 -8.42 9.30
CA LEU A 636 6.51 -9.05 10.57
C LEU A 636 5.26 -8.40 11.17
N HIS A 637 5.07 -7.08 11.06
CA HIS A 637 3.82 -6.43 11.48
C HIS A 637 2.61 -6.95 10.68
N VAL A 638 2.74 -7.11 9.37
CA VAL A 638 1.67 -7.68 8.51
C VAL A 638 1.37 -9.14 8.89
N ILE A 639 2.40 -9.97 9.08
CA ILE A 639 2.25 -11.38 9.46
C ILE A 639 1.64 -11.51 10.86
N GLN A 640 2.18 -10.83 11.87
CA GLN A 640 1.66 -10.87 13.26
C GLN A 640 0.21 -10.34 13.34
N THR A 641 -0.17 -9.40 12.45
CA THR A 641 -1.57 -8.95 12.32
C THR A 641 -2.47 -10.03 11.70
N ALA A 642 -1.97 -10.83 10.75
CA ALA A 642 -2.69 -12.01 10.23
C ALA A 642 -2.86 -13.09 11.30
N GLU A 643 -1.79 -13.42 12.03
CA GLU A 643 -1.78 -14.40 13.12
C GLU A 643 -2.74 -14.00 14.25
N HIS A 644 -2.77 -12.73 14.65
CA HIS A 644 -3.75 -12.20 15.60
C HIS A 644 -5.19 -12.36 15.11
N GLN A 645 -5.45 -12.16 13.82
CA GLN A 645 -6.81 -12.19 13.27
C GLN A 645 -7.32 -13.61 12.99
N PHE A 646 -6.44 -14.53 12.63
CA PHE A 646 -6.78 -15.91 12.29
C PHE A 646 -6.48 -16.92 13.41
N LYS A 647 -5.95 -16.46 14.55
CA LYS A 647 -5.68 -17.22 15.79
C LYS A 647 -4.75 -18.43 15.60
N CYS A 648 -3.79 -18.31 14.68
CA CYS A 648 -2.82 -19.35 14.32
C CYS A 648 -1.42 -18.75 14.09
N ARG A 649 -0.38 -19.58 14.06
CA ARG A 649 0.96 -19.21 13.54
C ARG A 649 1.12 -19.70 12.11
N PHE A 650 1.57 -18.85 11.21
CA PHE A 650 1.86 -19.26 9.83
C PHE A 650 3.29 -19.77 9.73
N LYS A 651 3.49 -20.93 9.07
CA LYS A 651 4.85 -21.38 8.70
C LYS A 651 5.19 -21.15 7.23
N HIS A 652 4.18 -21.15 6.35
CA HIS A 652 4.36 -20.98 4.90
C HIS A 652 3.82 -19.62 4.44
N LEU A 653 4.65 -18.86 3.74
CA LEU A 653 4.32 -17.56 3.17
C LEU A 653 4.45 -17.60 1.65
N HIS A 654 3.46 -17.05 0.93
CA HIS A 654 3.57 -16.75 -0.49
C HIS A 654 3.63 -15.24 -0.70
N PHE A 655 4.55 -14.80 -1.55
CA PHE A 655 4.63 -13.41 -1.98
C PHE A 655 4.38 -13.30 -3.48
N THR A 656 3.49 -12.41 -3.88
CA THR A 656 3.41 -11.99 -5.29
C THR A 656 4.59 -11.07 -5.62
N SER A 657 5.03 -11.09 -6.88
CA SER A 657 6.18 -10.31 -7.35
C SER A 657 6.02 -9.89 -8.82
N PRO A 658 6.64 -8.78 -9.28
CA PRO A 658 6.68 -8.41 -10.70
C PRO A 658 7.45 -9.45 -11.51
N VAL A 659 7.02 -9.69 -12.77
CA VAL A 659 7.55 -10.78 -13.62
C VAL A 659 9.07 -10.66 -13.81
N LYS A 660 9.57 -9.48 -14.20
CA LYS A 660 11.01 -9.17 -14.38
C LYS A 660 11.89 -9.43 -13.16
N LEU A 661 11.34 -9.26 -11.96
CA LEU A 661 12.10 -9.14 -10.71
C LEU A 661 11.81 -10.27 -9.70
N LYS A 662 11.12 -11.33 -10.13
CA LYS A 662 10.73 -12.44 -9.25
C LYS A 662 11.91 -13.00 -8.45
N GLU A 663 13.03 -13.31 -9.08
CA GLU A 663 14.20 -13.86 -8.37
C GLU A 663 14.78 -12.89 -7.31
N PRO A 664 15.11 -11.62 -7.62
CA PRO A 664 15.48 -10.61 -6.62
C PRO A 664 14.49 -10.50 -5.46
N PHE A 665 13.17 -10.48 -5.72
CA PHE A 665 12.17 -10.43 -4.65
C PHE A 665 12.16 -11.70 -3.79
N MET A 666 12.24 -12.89 -4.39
CA MET A 666 12.29 -14.15 -3.64
C MET A 666 13.59 -14.31 -2.84
N ALA A 667 14.72 -13.75 -3.32
CA ALA A 667 15.96 -13.67 -2.57
C ALA A 667 15.83 -12.74 -1.36
N MET A 668 15.31 -11.52 -1.55
CA MET A 668 15.03 -10.57 -0.48
C MET A 668 14.10 -11.16 0.59
N PHE A 669 12.97 -11.77 0.20
CA PHE A 669 12.03 -12.34 1.18
C PHE A 669 12.66 -13.50 1.96
N LYS A 670 13.58 -14.27 1.37
CA LYS A 670 14.37 -15.28 2.09
C LYS A 670 15.34 -14.63 3.07
N GLU A 671 16.21 -13.71 2.63
CA GLU A 671 17.16 -13.00 3.51
C GLU A 671 16.46 -12.35 4.73
N VAL A 672 15.28 -11.77 4.51
CA VAL A 672 14.54 -11.02 5.54
C VAL A 672 13.75 -11.92 6.51
N LEU A 673 13.26 -13.10 6.09
CA LEU A 673 12.27 -13.89 6.85
C LEU A 673 12.60 -15.39 7.06
N GLN A 674 13.65 -15.94 6.44
CA GLN A 674 13.91 -17.39 6.41
C GLN A 674 14.07 -18.08 7.78
N ASP A 675 14.54 -17.36 8.80
CA ASP A 675 14.74 -17.92 10.15
C ASP A 675 13.42 -18.43 10.75
N ASP A 676 12.34 -17.68 10.49
CA ASP A 676 11.02 -17.89 11.06
C ASP A 676 10.07 -18.59 10.07
N TYR A 677 10.19 -18.36 8.75
CA TYR A 677 9.18 -18.73 7.75
C TYR A 677 9.74 -19.46 6.52
N VAL A 678 8.93 -20.37 5.95
CA VAL A 678 9.15 -20.99 4.64
C VAL A 678 8.56 -20.10 3.56
N ILE A 679 9.38 -19.67 2.59
CA ILE A 679 8.94 -18.87 1.44
C ILE A 679 8.60 -19.80 0.27
N GLU A 680 7.32 -19.89 -0.06
CA GLU A 680 6.79 -20.62 -1.21
C GLU A 680 7.38 -20.05 -2.50
N THR A 681 8.21 -20.83 -3.21
CA THR A 681 8.92 -20.36 -4.42
C THR A 681 8.71 -21.22 -5.66
N GLU A 682 8.63 -22.56 -5.51
CA GLU A 682 8.40 -23.51 -6.62
C GLU A 682 7.08 -23.23 -7.35
N HIS A 683 6.07 -22.77 -6.63
CA HIS A 683 4.71 -22.54 -7.15
C HIS A 683 4.26 -21.09 -7.01
N ALA A 684 5.20 -20.16 -6.75
CA ALA A 684 4.88 -18.75 -6.64
C ALA A 684 4.38 -18.16 -7.96
N LEU A 685 3.20 -17.53 -7.92
CA LEU A 685 2.69 -16.72 -9.02
C LEU A 685 3.29 -15.32 -8.93
N ASP A 686 3.65 -14.80 -10.10
CA ASP A 686 3.86 -13.37 -10.31
C ASP A 686 2.52 -12.61 -10.36
N GLU A 687 2.60 -11.28 -10.29
CA GLU A 687 1.43 -10.39 -10.13
C GLU A 687 0.43 -10.53 -11.30
N GLY A 688 0.92 -10.66 -12.54
CA GLY A 688 0.12 -10.85 -13.74
C GLY A 688 -0.54 -12.23 -13.82
N MET A 689 0.22 -13.31 -13.56
CA MET A 689 -0.33 -14.67 -13.49
C MET A 689 -1.42 -14.81 -12.42
N ALA A 690 -1.29 -14.14 -11.27
CA ALA A 690 -2.29 -14.20 -10.22
C ALA A 690 -3.62 -13.57 -10.68
N VAL A 691 -3.59 -12.42 -11.35
CA VAL A 691 -4.80 -11.76 -11.88
C VAL A 691 -5.43 -12.58 -13.02
N LEU A 692 -4.62 -13.20 -13.89
CA LEU A 692 -5.12 -14.16 -14.88
C LEU A 692 -5.82 -15.35 -14.21
N TYR A 693 -5.18 -15.98 -13.22
CA TYR A 693 -5.75 -17.14 -12.55
C TYR A 693 -7.06 -16.80 -11.81
N ASN A 694 -7.19 -15.61 -11.24
CA ASN A 694 -8.48 -15.16 -10.69
C ASN A 694 -9.59 -15.19 -11.75
N THR A 695 -9.29 -14.79 -12.99
CA THR A 695 -10.24 -14.79 -14.11
C THR A 695 -10.56 -16.21 -14.58
N ILE A 696 -9.55 -17.10 -14.65
CA ILE A 696 -9.72 -18.52 -14.96
C ILE A 696 -10.64 -19.19 -13.93
N ALA A 697 -10.40 -18.97 -12.63
CA ALA A 697 -11.24 -19.50 -11.56
C ALA A 697 -12.66 -18.93 -11.60
N ASP A 698 -12.85 -17.66 -11.98
CA ASP A 698 -14.18 -17.06 -12.20
C ASP A 698 -14.93 -17.67 -13.41
N GLN A 699 -14.22 -18.20 -14.42
CA GLN A 699 -14.84 -18.91 -15.54
C GLN A 699 -15.23 -20.36 -15.18
N ILE A 700 -14.40 -21.04 -14.38
CA ILE A 700 -14.66 -22.41 -13.89
C ILE A 700 -15.82 -22.41 -12.87
N GLU A 701 -15.78 -21.55 -11.85
CA GLU A 701 -16.83 -21.45 -10.81
C GLU A 701 -18.21 -21.04 -11.35
N GLN A 702 -18.28 -20.53 -12.57
CA GLN A 702 -19.50 -19.97 -13.18
C GLN A 702 -19.87 -20.64 -14.50
N ASP A 703 -19.23 -21.75 -14.85
CA ASP A 703 -19.50 -22.60 -16.02
C ASP A 703 -19.52 -21.82 -17.35
N ARG A 704 -18.43 -21.08 -17.62
CA ARG A 704 -18.28 -20.20 -18.81
C ARG A 704 -16.98 -20.35 -19.59
N TYR A 705 -16.16 -21.35 -19.29
CA TYR A 705 -14.99 -21.66 -20.12
C TYR A 705 -15.41 -22.50 -21.34
N MET A 706 -14.63 -22.47 -22.42
CA MET A 706 -14.83 -23.38 -23.56
C MET A 706 -13.74 -24.45 -23.50
N GLU A 707 -14.15 -25.71 -23.34
CA GLU A 707 -13.24 -26.81 -23.05
C GLU A 707 -12.27 -27.08 -24.21
N GLY A 708 -10.97 -27.16 -23.90
CA GLY A 708 -9.92 -27.41 -24.89
C GLY A 708 -9.61 -26.23 -25.81
N GLU A 709 -10.34 -25.10 -25.70
CA GLU A 709 -10.00 -23.89 -26.46
C GLU A 709 -8.83 -23.14 -25.82
N THR A 710 -7.97 -22.56 -26.67
CA THR A 710 -6.78 -21.82 -26.25
C THR A 710 -7.04 -20.34 -26.38
N PHE A 711 -7.01 -19.63 -25.25
CA PHE A 711 -7.29 -18.21 -25.15
C PHE A 711 -5.99 -17.42 -24.99
N ASP A 712 -5.82 -16.39 -25.80
CA ASP A 712 -4.80 -15.37 -25.61
C ASP A 712 -5.39 -14.16 -24.87
N ALA A 713 -4.66 -13.68 -23.85
CA ALA A 713 -5.02 -12.53 -23.03
C ALA A 713 -3.81 -11.59 -22.85
N LEU A 714 -4.07 -10.28 -22.79
CA LEU A 714 -3.10 -9.29 -22.31
C LEU A 714 -3.46 -8.87 -20.89
N VAL A 715 -2.46 -8.81 -20.00
CA VAL A 715 -2.60 -8.29 -18.63
C VAL A 715 -1.76 -7.03 -18.51
N ILE A 716 -2.42 -5.91 -18.20
CA ILE A 716 -1.80 -4.61 -17.92
C ILE A 716 -2.02 -4.32 -16.43
N ASP A 717 -0.97 -4.34 -15.63
CA ASP A 717 -1.01 -3.82 -14.26
C ASP A 717 -0.46 -2.42 -14.20
N CYS A 718 -1.26 -1.44 -13.76
CA CYS A 718 -0.77 -0.10 -13.46
C CYS A 718 -0.85 0.18 -11.95
N GLY A 719 0.19 -0.27 -11.27
CA GLY A 719 0.35 -0.21 -9.83
C GLY A 719 0.72 1.17 -9.27
N GLY A 720 1.28 1.16 -8.06
CA GLY A 720 1.66 2.38 -7.34
C GLY A 720 2.91 3.10 -7.90
N GLY A 721 3.82 2.36 -8.53
CA GLY A 721 5.06 2.92 -9.09
C GLY A 721 5.77 2.02 -10.11
N THR A 722 5.04 1.03 -10.62
CA THR A 722 5.41 0.19 -11.78
C THR A 722 4.16 0.04 -12.66
N THR A 723 4.39 -0.17 -13.95
CA THR A 723 3.36 -0.59 -14.89
C THR A 723 3.91 -1.72 -15.76
N ASP A 724 3.29 -2.90 -15.74
CA ASP A 724 3.78 -4.09 -16.45
C ASP A 724 2.74 -4.60 -17.47
N LEU A 725 3.22 -5.03 -18.64
CA LEU A 725 2.46 -5.72 -19.70
C LEU A 725 2.96 -7.16 -19.85
N SER A 726 2.06 -8.12 -19.62
CA SER A 726 2.32 -9.54 -19.86
C SER A 726 1.32 -10.10 -20.87
N SER A 727 1.78 -10.90 -21.84
CA SER A 727 0.90 -11.77 -22.61
C SER A 727 0.75 -13.10 -21.87
N CYS A 728 -0.46 -13.65 -21.98
CA CYS A 728 -0.89 -14.84 -21.27
C CYS A 728 -1.71 -15.71 -22.23
N ARG A 729 -1.22 -16.91 -22.52
CA ARG A 729 -1.97 -17.95 -23.25
C ARG A 729 -2.43 -19.00 -22.25
N PHE A 730 -3.72 -19.33 -22.22
CA PHE A 730 -4.23 -20.38 -21.34
C PHE A 730 -5.21 -21.33 -22.05
N ARG A 731 -5.28 -22.56 -21.57
CA ARG A 731 -6.27 -23.58 -21.96
C ARG A 731 -6.75 -24.33 -20.73
N ILE A 732 -8.05 -24.66 -20.71
CA ILE A 732 -8.72 -25.40 -19.63
C ILE A 732 -9.34 -26.67 -20.23
N GLU A 733 -9.07 -27.83 -19.63
CA GLU A 733 -9.64 -29.14 -20.00
C GLU A 733 -10.23 -29.81 -18.75
N GLU A 734 -11.38 -30.46 -18.83
CA GLU A 734 -11.96 -31.18 -17.69
C GLU A 734 -11.35 -32.58 -17.55
N GLY A 735 -10.27 -32.68 -16.78
CA GLY A 735 -9.68 -33.96 -16.43
C GLY A 735 -10.56 -34.74 -15.46
N ARG A 736 -10.58 -36.08 -15.61
CA ARG A 736 -11.39 -37.04 -14.82
C ARG A 736 -11.35 -36.87 -13.29
N ILE A 737 -10.34 -36.19 -12.75
CA ILE A 737 -10.14 -35.97 -11.30
C ILE A 737 -9.85 -34.50 -10.93
N SER A 738 -9.63 -33.62 -11.90
CA SER A 738 -9.12 -32.25 -11.72
C SER A 738 -9.13 -31.51 -13.05
N TYR A 739 -9.33 -30.19 -13.05
CA TYR A 739 -9.13 -29.38 -14.26
C TYR A 739 -7.65 -29.34 -14.64
N ASN A 740 -7.33 -29.66 -15.90
CA ASN A 740 -5.99 -29.46 -16.43
C ASN A 740 -5.91 -28.03 -16.97
N ILE A 741 -4.90 -27.27 -16.54
CA ILE A 741 -4.74 -25.87 -16.95
C ILE A 741 -3.31 -25.67 -17.46
N ASP A 742 -3.14 -25.50 -18.77
CA ASP A 742 -1.89 -25.01 -19.36
C ASP A 742 -1.95 -23.48 -19.31
N ILE A 743 -0.99 -22.86 -18.63
CA ILE A 743 -0.80 -21.42 -18.59
C ILE A 743 0.61 -21.11 -19.08
N ARG A 744 0.70 -20.30 -20.13
CA ARG A 744 1.95 -19.79 -20.67
C ARG A 744 1.95 -18.28 -20.54
N THR A 745 3.02 -17.73 -19.97
CA THR A 745 3.17 -16.28 -19.83
C THR A 745 4.47 -15.83 -20.47
N ALA A 746 4.42 -14.67 -21.13
CA ALA A 746 5.59 -13.93 -21.56
C ALA A 746 5.48 -12.50 -21.00
N TYR A 747 6.61 -12.00 -20.51
CA TYR A 747 6.77 -10.56 -20.34
C TYR A 747 6.95 -9.93 -21.72
N GLU A 748 6.13 -8.94 -22.07
CA GLU A 748 6.20 -8.27 -23.36
C GLU A 748 6.81 -6.86 -23.22
N ASN A 749 6.28 -6.03 -22.31
CA ASN A 749 6.76 -4.67 -22.06
C ASN A 749 6.41 -4.21 -20.62
N GLY A 750 6.89 -3.04 -20.19
CA GLY A 750 6.64 -2.51 -18.85
C GLY A 750 7.64 -1.45 -18.43
N ASP A 751 7.14 -0.47 -17.67
CA ASP A 751 7.90 0.65 -17.12
C ASP A 751 8.00 0.50 -15.58
N THR A 752 9.22 0.28 -15.10
CA THR A 752 9.56 0.12 -13.67
C THR A 752 9.52 1.44 -12.87
N ASN A 753 9.35 2.56 -13.58
CA ASN A 753 9.36 3.92 -13.08
C ASN A 753 8.02 4.65 -13.30
N PHE A 754 7.08 4.16 -14.10
CA PHE A 754 5.72 4.71 -14.24
C PHE A 754 4.70 4.06 -13.30
N GLY A 755 3.73 4.83 -12.81
CA GLY A 755 2.64 4.33 -12.00
C GLY A 755 1.90 5.44 -11.25
N GLY A 756 1.11 5.04 -10.25
CA GLY A 756 0.27 5.96 -9.46
C GLY A 756 1.01 7.13 -8.80
N ASN A 757 2.30 6.98 -8.46
CA ASN A 757 3.14 8.02 -7.90
C ASN A 757 3.55 9.09 -8.94
N ASN A 758 3.73 8.73 -10.21
CA ASN A 758 4.05 9.69 -11.29
C ASN A 758 2.91 10.66 -11.51
N LEU A 759 1.68 10.13 -11.47
CA LEU A 759 0.45 10.91 -11.56
C LEU A 759 0.30 11.84 -10.35
N THR A 760 0.69 11.39 -9.14
CA THR A 760 0.79 12.26 -7.95
C THR A 760 1.83 13.36 -8.15
N TYR A 761 3.02 13.03 -8.66
CA TYR A 761 4.05 14.02 -8.94
C TYR A 761 3.59 15.06 -9.97
N ARG A 762 2.95 14.66 -11.07
CA ARG A 762 2.39 15.57 -12.08
C ARG A 762 1.34 16.53 -11.49
N VAL A 763 0.45 16.03 -10.62
CA VAL A 763 -0.48 16.88 -9.86
C VAL A 763 0.27 17.80 -8.87
N MET A 764 1.31 17.31 -8.19
CA MET A 764 2.14 18.10 -7.29
C MET A 764 2.87 19.24 -8.02
N GLN A 765 3.33 19.01 -9.26
CA GLN A 765 3.92 20.05 -10.10
C GLN A 765 2.94 21.19 -10.35
N TYR A 766 1.71 20.86 -10.74
CA TYR A 766 0.66 21.87 -10.98
C TYR A 766 0.30 22.63 -9.69
N ILE A 767 0.04 21.94 -8.57
CA ILE A 767 -0.24 22.57 -7.27
C ILE A 767 0.89 23.53 -6.88
N LYS A 768 2.16 23.12 -7.02
CA LYS A 768 3.33 23.94 -6.68
C LYS A 768 3.43 25.21 -7.53
N ILE A 769 3.14 25.13 -8.83
CA ILE A 769 3.12 26.30 -9.73
C ILE A 769 2.02 27.27 -9.30
N VAL A 770 0.78 26.78 -9.14
CA VAL A 770 -0.38 27.59 -8.74
C VAL A 770 -0.15 28.26 -7.38
N PHE A 771 0.44 27.56 -6.41
CA PHE A 771 0.72 28.12 -5.08
C PHE A 771 1.90 29.11 -5.11
N ALA A 772 2.96 28.83 -5.86
CA ALA A 772 4.08 29.75 -6.03
C ALA A 772 3.65 31.07 -6.68
N ASP A 773 2.80 31.01 -7.72
CA ASP A 773 2.22 32.20 -8.33
C ASP A 773 1.25 32.92 -7.39
N TYR A 774 0.37 32.21 -6.66
CA TYR A 774 -0.53 32.82 -5.68
C TYR A 774 0.22 33.68 -4.66
N TYR A 775 1.32 33.17 -4.08
CA TYR A 775 2.07 33.92 -3.09
C TYR A 775 2.99 35.01 -3.68
N SER A 776 3.54 34.82 -4.89
CA SER A 776 4.50 35.76 -5.49
C SER A 776 3.88 36.85 -6.38
N ARG A 777 2.74 36.56 -7.04
CA ARG A 777 2.06 37.46 -7.99
C ARG A 777 0.87 38.21 -7.38
N GLY A 778 0.66 38.12 -6.06
CA GLY A 778 -0.42 38.84 -5.37
C GLY A 778 -1.79 38.19 -5.52
N ARG A 779 -1.88 36.87 -5.30
CA ARG A 779 -3.08 36.02 -5.35
C ARG A 779 -3.65 35.73 -6.75
N VAL A 780 -2.86 35.93 -7.80
CA VAL A 780 -3.17 35.39 -9.13
C VAL A 780 -2.92 33.88 -9.13
N LEU A 781 -3.87 33.11 -9.64
CA LEU A 781 -3.74 31.67 -9.89
C LEU A 781 -3.34 31.45 -11.34
N THR A 782 -2.47 30.48 -11.60
CA THR A 782 -2.16 30.02 -12.97
C THR A 782 -3.28 29.12 -13.46
N ASP A 783 -3.80 29.33 -14.67
CA ASP A 783 -4.71 28.37 -15.33
C ASP A 783 -3.91 27.20 -15.94
N LEU A 784 -4.49 26.00 -16.02
CA LEU A 784 -3.84 24.87 -16.68
C LEU A 784 -3.64 25.11 -18.18
N ASP A 785 -4.51 25.88 -18.83
CA ASP A 785 -4.38 26.20 -20.26
C ASP A 785 -3.17 27.11 -20.55
N GLU A 786 -2.63 27.84 -19.56
CA GLU A 786 -1.33 28.53 -19.67
C GLU A 786 -0.13 27.56 -19.64
N LEU A 787 -0.30 26.36 -19.05
CA LEU A 787 0.75 25.36 -18.89
C LEU A 787 0.70 24.27 -19.97
N ILE A 788 -0.50 23.98 -20.49
CA ILE A 788 -0.77 23.00 -21.54
C ILE A 788 -1.76 23.65 -22.52
N GLY A 789 -1.27 24.49 -23.45
CA GLY A 789 -2.11 25.20 -24.43
C GLY A 789 -2.79 24.30 -25.48
N ILE A 790 -2.53 22.99 -25.47
CA ILE A 790 -3.10 22.01 -26.40
C ILE A 790 -4.55 21.68 -25.97
N PRO A 791 -5.53 21.70 -26.89
CA PRO A 791 -6.90 21.27 -26.59
C PRO A 791 -6.95 19.83 -26.09
N GLY A 792 -7.81 19.55 -25.11
CA GLY A 792 -7.87 18.23 -24.46
C GLY A 792 -8.26 17.05 -25.37
N ALA A 793 -8.73 17.31 -26.60
CA ALA A 793 -9.02 16.32 -27.63
C ALA A 793 -7.84 16.09 -28.61
N ASP A 794 -6.96 17.08 -28.78
CA ASP A 794 -5.77 16.99 -29.66
C ASP A 794 -4.56 16.36 -28.98
N LEU A 795 -4.62 16.14 -27.66
CA LEU A 795 -3.47 15.70 -26.86
C LEU A 795 -2.86 14.36 -27.29
N PHE A 796 -3.67 13.37 -27.73
CA PHE A 796 -3.14 12.10 -28.23
C PHE A 796 -2.30 12.33 -29.50
N ARG A 797 -2.91 12.92 -30.54
CA ARG A 797 -2.23 13.29 -31.80
C ARG A 797 -0.98 14.17 -31.58
N HIS A 798 -0.98 15.05 -30.58
CA HIS A 798 0.21 15.85 -30.26
C HIS A 798 1.33 15.04 -29.61
N VAL A 799 1.00 14.04 -28.78
CA VAL A 799 2.00 13.05 -28.31
C VAL A 799 2.52 12.24 -29.50
N ASP A 800 1.70 11.96 -30.51
CA ASP A 800 2.15 11.21 -31.69
C ASP A 800 3.08 12.00 -32.61
N GLU A 801 2.77 13.27 -32.85
CA GLU A 801 3.57 14.14 -33.73
C GLU A 801 4.85 14.68 -33.06
N TYR A 802 4.86 14.90 -31.74
CA TYR A 802 5.96 15.61 -31.04
C TYR A 802 6.45 14.95 -29.73
N GLY A 803 5.82 13.87 -29.29
CA GLY A 803 6.15 13.17 -28.05
C GLY A 803 5.62 13.83 -26.77
N VAL A 804 5.49 13.05 -25.69
CA VAL A 804 4.98 13.51 -24.39
C VAL A 804 5.80 14.66 -23.77
N ALA A 805 7.09 14.76 -24.10
CA ALA A 805 7.95 15.83 -23.61
C ALA A 805 7.53 17.22 -24.12
N ALA A 806 7.04 17.33 -25.37
CA ALA A 806 6.57 18.59 -25.94
C ALA A 806 5.31 19.13 -25.24
N VAL A 807 4.40 18.23 -24.85
CA VAL A 807 3.16 18.57 -24.12
C VAL A 807 3.46 19.27 -22.79
N TYR A 808 4.50 18.82 -22.08
CA TYR A 808 4.82 19.28 -20.73
C TYR A 808 5.99 20.26 -20.64
N GLU A 809 6.65 20.65 -21.74
CA GLU A 809 7.78 21.61 -21.70
C GLU A 809 7.45 22.92 -20.95
N PRO A 810 6.30 23.60 -21.18
CA PRO A 810 5.96 24.83 -20.46
C PRO A 810 5.72 24.56 -18.97
N LEU A 811 5.07 23.45 -18.63
CA LEU A 811 4.84 23.02 -17.25
C LEU A 811 6.17 22.74 -16.53
N GLU A 812 7.11 22.03 -17.16
CA GLU A 812 8.43 21.75 -16.59
C GLU A 812 9.30 23.01 -16.49
N GLN A 813 9.17 23.99 -17.39
CA GLN A 813 9.79 25.31 -17.21
C GLN A 813 9.20 26.03 -15.99
N ARG A 814 7.88 26.15 -15.92
CA ARG A 814 7.18 26.85 -14.83
C ARG A 814 7.41 26.17 -13.47
N TYR A 815 7.56 24.84 -13.44
CA TYR A 815 7.95 24.08 -12.25
C TYR A 815 9.39 24.41 -11.78
N ARG A 816 10.35 24.49 -12.71
CA ARG A 816 11.74 24.92 -12.44
C ARG A 816 11.83 26.36 -11.96
N GLU A 817 10.93 27.23 -12.41
CA GLU A 817 10.79 28.60 -11.90
C GLU A 817 10.17 28.63 -10.49
N ALA A 818 9.14 27.81 -10.25
CA ALA A 818 8.44 27.72 -8.96
C ALA A 818 9.36 27.24 -7.81
N GLU A 819 10.34 26.37 -8.08
CA GLU A 819 11.37 25.94 -7.11
C GLU A 819 12.12 27.13 -6.46
N ARG A 820 12.25 28.27 -7.15
CA ARG A 820 12.90 29.47 -6.60
C ARG A 820 12.08 30.14 -5.50
N VAL A 821 10.75 29.97 -5.53
CA VAL A 821 9.77 30.62 -4.62
C VAL A 821 9.31 29.64 -3.55
N LEU A 822 9.00 28.41 -3.93
CA LEU A 822 8.47 27.34 -3.08
C LEU A 822 9.33 26.07 -3.31
N PRO A 823 10.53 26.00 -2.70
CA PRO A 823 11.46 24.89 -2.94
C PRO A 823 10.96 23.56 -2.35
N THR A 824 11.22 22.45 -3.05
CA THR A 824 10.93 21.08 -2.59
C THR A 824 12.15 20.15 -2.58
N ARG A 825 13.28 20.54 -3.18
CA ARG A 825 14.46 19.66 -3.39
C ARG A 825 15.35 19.53 -2.16
N PHE A 826 14.84 18.94 -1.08
CA PHE A 826 15.49 18.95 0.23
C PHE A 826 16.89 18.31 0.26
N LYS A 827 17.20 17.37 -0.64
CA LYS A 827 18.56 16.81 -0.79
C LYS A 827 19.60 17.89 -1.12
N GLN A 828 19.22 18.92 -1.87
CA GLN A 828 20.08 20.07 -2.19
C GLN A 828 20.33 21.00 -0.99
N TYR A 829 19.65 20.75 0.14
CA TYR A 829 19.77 21.50 1.39
C TYR A 829 20.48 20.71 2.52
N GLU A 830 20.97 19.49 2.26
CA GLU A 830 21.77 18.71 3.23
C GLU A 830 23.00 19.49 3.73
N ASN A 831 23.62 20.28 2.84
CA ASN A 831 24.75 21.16 3.14
C ASN A 831 24.34 22.59 3.59
N ARG A 832 23.09 22.80 4.04
CA ARG A 832 22.56 24.09 4.53
C ARG A 832 22.32 24.04 6.04
N THR A 833 21.63 25.03 6.61
CA THR A 833 21.26 24.93 8.02
C THR A 833 20.22 23.82 8.18
N ARG A 834 20.25 23.12 9.31
CA ARG A 834 19.29 22.04 9.60
C ARG A 834 17.84 22.51 9.45
N ASP A 835 17.54 23.75 9.84
CA ASP A 835 16.19 24.29 9.74
C ASP A 835 15.77 24.55 8.28
N ASP A 836 16.69 24.96 7.39
CA ASP A 836 16.41 25.08 5.95
C ASP A 836 16.05 23.73 5.34
N TYR A 837 16.82 22.68 5.66
CA TYR A 837 16.56 21.31 5.20
C TYR A 837 15.16 20.83 5.59
N TRP A 838 14.77 20.96 6.87
CA TRP A 838 13.42 20.54 7.32
C TRP A 838 12.30 21.38 6.71
N ARG A 839 12.53 22.67 6.42
CA ARG A 839 11.56 23.54 5.74
C ARG A 839 11.27 23.07 4.31
N VAL A 840 12.30 22.74 3.56
CA VAL A 840 12.18 22.24 2.18
C VAL A 840 11.60 20.82 2.16
N ARG A 841 12.02 19.95 3.09
CA ARG A 841 11.45 18.59 3.24
C ARG A 841 9.96 18.65 3.56
N ARG A 842 9.55 19.54 4.46
CA ARG A 842 8.14 19.79 4.80
C ARG A 842 7.33 20.24 3.59
N ASN A 843 7.85 21.18 2.79
CA ASN A 843 7.17 21.64 1.57
C ASN A 843 6.88 20.46 0.63
N PHE A 844 7.86 19.58 0.38
CA PHE A 844 7.68 18.40 -0.47
C PHE A 844 6.56 17.50 0.05
N TYR A 845 6.65 17.03 1.30
CA TYR A 845 5.69 16.06 1.84
C TYR A 845 4.27 16.63 1.99
N PHE A 846 4.13 17.92 2.29
CA PHE A 846 2.83 18.60 2.32
C PHE A 846 2.21 18.73 0.92
N LEU A 847 2.97 19.16 -0.08
CA LEU A 847 2.48 19.24 -1.47
C LEU A 847 2.15 17.85 -2.04
N TRP A 848 2.94 16.83 -1.70
CA TRP A 848 2.68 15.44 -2.07
C TRP A 848 1.38 14.90 -1.45
N GLU A 849 1.10 15.20 -0.17
CA GLU A 849 -0.17 14.86 0.47
C GLU A 849 -1.36 15.47 -0.28
N LEU A 850 -1.30 16.79 -0.55
CA LEU A 850 -2.36 17.49 -1.27
C LEU A 850 -2.58 16.90 -2.68
N ALA A 851 -1.50 16.55 -3.37
CA ALA A 851 -1.55 15.94 -4.70
C ALA A 851 -2.19 14.54 -4.68
N GLU A 852 -1.82 13.68 -3.73
CA GLU A 852 -2.42 12.35 -3.59
C GLU A 852 -3.92 12.44 -3.25
N GLU A 853 -4.29 13.40 -2.40
CA GLU A 853 -5.66 13.67 -1.99
C GLU A 853 -6.52 14.26 -3.12
N LEU A 854 -6.00 15.16 -3.96
CA LEU A 854 -6.68 15.53 -5.21
C LEU A 854 -6.88 14.30 -6.08
N LYS A 855 -5.79 13.61 -6.42
CA LYS A 855 -5.76 12.46 -7.33
C LYS A 855 -6.79 11.40 -6.94
N VAL A 856 -6.79 10.93 -5.69
CA VAL A 856 -7.71 9.90 -5.18
C VAL A 856 -9.17 10.38 -5.16
N ALA A 857 -9.44 11.67 -4.92
CA ALA A 857 -10.79 12.21 -4.95
C ALA A 857 -11.35 12.28 -6.38
N PHE A 858 -10.55 12.74 -7.34
CA PHE A 858 -10.95 12.83 -8.74
C PHE A 858 -11.15 11.45 -9.39
N PHE A 859 -10.38 10.43 -8.99
CA PHE A 859 -10.54 9.05 -9.52
C PHE A 859 -11.79 8.29 -8.99
N ARG A 860 -12.65 8.96 -8.21
CA ARG A 860 -13.87 8.39 -7.60
C ARG A 860 -15.17 9.05 -8.04
N ARG A 861 -15.13 10.14 -8.83
CA ARG A 861 -16.32 10.93 -9.18
C ARG A 861 -16.33 11.35 -10.64
N THR A 862 -17.52 11.67 -11.15
CA THR A 862 -17.76 12.04 -12.54
C THR A 862 -17.45 13.52 -12.84
N SER A 863 -17.46 13.86 -14.13
CA SER A 863 -16.94 15.06 -14.81
C SER A 863 -17.35 16.46 -14.32
N THR A 864 -18.16 16.60 -13.27
CA THR A 864 -18.51 17.90 -12.67
C THR A 864 -17.83 18.17 -11.33
N PHE A 865 -17.13 17.20 -10.74
CA PHE A 865 -16.56 17.33 -9.40
C PHE A 865 -15.43 18.39 -9.32
N ARG A 866 -15.44 19.20 -8.26
CA ARG A 866 -14.46 20.26 -7.97
C ARG A 866 -13.97 20.15 -6.53
N ARG A 867 -12.69 20.45 -6.25
CA ARG A 867 -12.10 20.37 -4.90
C ARG A 867 -11.29 21.62 -4.55
N LYS A 868 -11.46 22.12 -3.33
CA LYS A 868 -10.69 23.23 -2.74
C LYS A 868 -10.08 22.79 -1.40
N PHE A 869 -8.93 23.35 -1.03
CA PHE A 869 -8.37 23.20 0.31
C PHE A 869 -8.69 24.42 1.19
N GLU A 870 -9.04 24.17 2.45
CA GLU A 870 -9.23 25.23 3.46
C GLU A 870 -8.63 24.81 4.81
N ILE A 871 -8.34 25.78 5.67
CA ILE A 871 -7.85 25.50 7.02
C ILE A 871 -9.03 25.02 7.88
N ALA A 872 -8.89 23.87 8.55
CA ALA A 872 -9.98 23.22 9.29
C ALA A 872 -10.68 24.13 10.32
N GLU A 873 -9.93 25.05 10.96
CA GLU A 873 -10.51 26.06 11.86
C GLU A 873 -11.42 27.07 11.15
N GLN A 874 -11.17 27.42 9.89
CA GLN A 874 -12.01 28.33 9.11
C GLN A 874 -13.30 27.62 8.70
N THR A 875 -13.18 26.40 8.17
CA THR A 875 -14.32 25.54 7.80
C THR A 875 -15.24 25.27 9.00
N ALA A 876 -14.68 25.10 10.20
CA ALA A 876 -15.45 24.95 11.44
C ALA A 876 -16.19 26.24 11.89
N ARG A 877 -15.61 27.42 11.63
CA ARG A 877 -16.22 28.73 11.99
C ARG A 877 -17.31 29.18 11.02
N LEU A 878 -17.30 28.70 9.77
CA LEU A 878 -18.27 29.07 8.72
C LEU A 878 -19.59 28.24 8.74
N GLY A 879 -19.70 27.24 9.61
CA GLY A 879 -20.99 26.80 10.16
C GLY A 879 -22.06 26.29 9.16
N ARG A 880 -21.69 25.68 8.02
CA ARG A 880 -22.62 25.16 6.99
C ARG A 880 -23.61 26.22 6.44
N MET A 881 -23.25 27.50 6.36
CA MET A 881 -24.02 28.44 5.53
C MET A 881 -23.74 28.18 4.04
N ASP A 882 -24.80 28.21 3.23
CA ASP A 882 -24.85 28.14 1.77
C ASP A 882 -24.04 27.04 1.06
N ARG A 883 -24.40 25.77 1.33
CA ARG A 883 -24.21 24.68 0.34
C ARG A 883 -25.22 24.81 -0.81
N ALA A 884 -24.98 25.80 -1.67
CA ALA A 884 -25.74 25.99 -2.93
C ALA A 884 -25.15 25.15 -4.08
N ASP A 885 -23.84 24.93 -4.10
CA ASP A 885 -23.15 23.98 -4.98
C ASP A 885 -23.10 22.58 -4.34
N ASN A 886 -23.43 21.55 -5.12
CA ASN A 886 -23.37 20.14 -4.71
C ASN A 886 -22.10 19.41 -5.21
N ASP A 887 -21.29 20.06 -6.04
CA ASP A 887 -20.15 19.51 -6.76
C ASP A 887 -18.78 19.98 -6.21
N LEU A 888 -18.74 21.12 -5.53
CA LEU A 888 -17.55 21.66 -4.87
C LEU A 888 -17.36 21.05 -3.47
N GLU A 889 -16.29 20.26 -3.29
CA GLU A 889 -15.86 19.76 -1.99
C GLU A 889 -14.73 20.60 -1.40
N VAL A 890 -14.96 21.15 -0.21
CA VAL A 890 -13.91 21.73 0.64
C VAL A 890 -13.26 20.62 1.46
N MET A 891 -11.96 20.42 1.28
CA MET A 891 -11.13 19.54 2.11
C MET A 891 -10.50 20.36 3.26
N PRO A 892 -10.81 20.03 4.54
CA PRO A 892 -10.23 20.72 5.69
C PRO A 892 -8.83 20.19 6.02
N ILE A 893 -7.84 21.08 6.01
CA ILE A 893 -6.45 20.81 6.35
C ILE A 893 -6.18 21.24 7.79
N ALA A 894 -5.65 20.33 8.61
CA ALA A 894 -5.50 20.53 10.06
C ALA A 894 -4.45 21.58 10.45
N GLY A 895 -3.49 21.87 9.57
CA GLY A 895 -2.54 22.96 9.73
C GLY A 895 -1.87 23.27 8.39
N TRP A 896 -1.94 24.53 7.96
CA TRP A 896 -1.27 24.99 6.74
C TRP A 896 0.12 25.53 7.09
N CYS A 897 1.17 25.06 6.43
CA CYS A 897 2.51 25.63 6.59
C CYS A 897 3.41 25.37 5.38
N LEU A 898 3.66 26.41 4.58
CA LEU A 898 4.61 26.39 3.47
C LEU A 898 5.74 27.38 3.74
N SER A 899 7.00 26.97 3.55
CA SER A 899 8.16 27.85 3.62
C SER A 899 8.50 28.38 2.23
N LEU A 900 8.31 29.68 2.02
CA LEU A 900 8.73 30.36 0.79
C LEU A 900 10.16 30.87 0.91
N ASN A 901 10.88 30.88 -0.21
CA ASN A 901 12.21 31.46 -0.34
C ASN A 901 12.12 32.87 -0.94
N GLU A 902 12.17 33.88 -0.08
CA GLU A 902 12.06 35.30 -0.42
C GLU A 902 13.47 35.90 -0.53
N GLY A 903 14.12 35.69 -1.68
CA GLY A 903 15.44 36.27 -1.98
C GLY A 903 16.61 35.66 -1.20
N GLY A 904 16.55 34.37 -0.87
CA GLY A 904 17.56 33.67 -0.06
C GLY A 904 17.22 33.60 1.44
N ARG A 905 16.03 34.04 1.84
CA ARG A 905 15.52 33.95 3.21
C ARG A 905 14.21 33.15 3.23
N PHE A 906 14.09 32.22 4.17
CA PHE A 906 12.82 31.49 4.38
C PHE A 906 11.80 32.29 5.20
N THR A 907 10.56 32.31 4.71
CA THR A 907 9.38 32.89 5.36
C THR A 907 8.25 31.86 5.38
N ASP A 908 7.66 31.60 6.56
CA ASP A 908 6.52 30.68 6.69
C ASP A 908 5.19 31.35 6.34
N ARG A 909 4.39 30.69 5.50
CA ARG A 909 3.02 31.06 5.15
C ARG A 909 2.03 30.06 5.74
N HIS A 910 0.98 30.59 6.35
CA HIS A 910 -0.05 29.85 7.07
C HIS A 910 -1.46 30.08 6.51
N ASP A 911 -1.58 30.84 5.43
CA ASP A 911 -2.80 31.11 4.67
C ASP A 911 -2.91 30.18 3.46
N SER A 912 -4.03 29.46 3.33
CA SER A 912 -4.32 28.58 2.19
C SER A 912 -4.73 29.39 0.96
N PRO A 913 -4.18 29.10 -0.25
CA PRO A 913 -4.63 29.69 -1.49
C PRO A 913 -6.11 29.40 -1.78
N ASP A 914 -6.80 30.34 -2.39
CA ASP A 914 -8.23 30.22 -2.77
C ASP A 914 -8.38 29.45 -4.11
N ALA A 915 -7.64 28.34 -4.24
CA ALA A 915 -7.54 27.55 -5.45
C ALA A 915 -8.63 26.47 -5.50
N VAL A 916 -9.37 26.42 -6.61
CA VAL A 916 -10.36 25.37 -6.92
C VAL A 916 -9.81 24.55 -8.08
N PHE A 917 -9.64 23.25 -7.86
CA PHE A 917 -9.20 22.30 -8.88
C PHE A 917 -10.41 21.49 -9.38
N THR A 918 -10.43 21.12 -10.66
CA THR A 918 -11.56 20.42 -11.32
C THR A 918 -11.16 19.05 -11.88
N VAL A 919 -12.14 18.15 -12.08
CA VAL A 919 -11.92 16.88 -12.82
C VAL A 919 -11.30 17.14 -14.20
N ASN A 920 -11.74 18.19 -14.90
CA ASN A 920 -11.35 18.45 -16.27
C ASN A 920 -9.88 18.87 -16.37
N GLU A 921 -9.39 19.71 -15.45
CA GLU A 921 -7.97 20.02 -15.33
C GLU A 921 -7.15 18.75 -15.05
N MET A 922 -7.52 17.96 -14.05
CA MET A 922 -6.74 16.76 -13.70
C MET A 922 -6.74 15.74 -14.84
N SER A 923 -7.86 15.59 -15.54
CA SER A 923 -7.96 14.72 -16.71
C SER A 923 -7.06 15.21 -17.83
N LYS A 924 -7.09 16.51 -18.16
CA LYS A 924 -6.20 17.12 -19.17
C LYS A 924 -4.73 16.99 -18.79
N LEU A 925 -4.39 17.28 -17.53
CA LEU A 925 -3.04 17.24 -16.97
C LEU A 925 -2.42 15.83 -17.03
N LEU A 926 -3.20 14.78 -16.81
CA LEU A 926 -2.72 13.39 -16.79
C LEU A 926 -2.89 12.66 -18.14
N ARG A 927 -3.63 13.24 -19.10
CA ARG A 927 -4.00 12.55 -20.36
C ARG A 927 -2.79 12.13 -21.20
N ALA A 928 -1.79 12.98 -21.34
CA ALA A 928 -0.63 12.69 -22.19
C ALA A 928 0.33 11.67 -21.55
N ASP A 929 0.62 11.78 -20.25
CA ASP A 929 1.35 10.74 -19.49
C ASP A 929 0.69 9.36 -19.63
N ILE A 930 -0.65 9.30 -19.47
CA ILE A 930 -1.42 8.04 -19.54
C ILE A 930 -1.52 7.50 -20.98
N TYR A 931 -1.63 8.37 -21.97
CA TYR A 931 -1.62 7.94 -23.38
C TYR A 931 -0.28 7.36 -23.78
N ASN A 932 0.82 8.04 -23.41
CA ASN A 932 2.18 7.61 -23.76
C ASN A 932 2.50 6.19 -23.26
N ILE A 933 2.12 5.83 -22.03
CA ILE A 933 2.34 4.48 -21.51
C ILE A 933 1.44 3.42 -22.18
N VAL A 934 0.18 3.75 -22.51
CA VAL A 934 -0.72 2.83 -23.22
C VAL A 934 -0.27 2.62 -24.67
N ARG A 935 0.18 3.68 -25.34
CA ARG A 935 0.75 3.61 -26.70
C ARG A 935 2.00 2.75 -26.72
N ALA A 936 2.99 3.05 -25.88
CA ALA A 936 4.24 2.30 -25.79
C ALA A 936 4.05 0.79 -25.50
N PHE A 937 2.89 0.38 -24.97
CA PHE A 937 2.54 -1.02 -24.72
C PHE A 937 1.77 -1.70 -25.85
N LEU A 938 1.04 -0.95 -26.68
CA LEU A 938 0.08 -1.51 -27.63
C LEU A 938 0.33 -1.12 -29.10
N GLU A 939 1.22 -0.16 -29.38
CA GLU A 939 1.58 0.31 -30.72
C GLU A 939 2.11 -0.83 -31.59
N ASP A 940 3.17 -1.52 -31.16
CA ASP A 940 3.74 -2.70 -31.86
C ASP A 940 2.67 -3.77 -32.15
N PHE A 941 1.82 -4.09 -31.16
CA PHE A 941 0.76 -5.10 -31.30
C PHE A 941 -0.36 -4.66 -32.24
N TYR A 942 -0.59 -3.35 -32.37
CA TYR A 942 -1.58 -2.75 -33.25
C TYR A 942 -1.06 -2.77 -34.69
N GLU A 943 0.18 -2.35 -34.93
CA GLU A 943 0.82 -2.37 -36.25
C GLU A 943 1.02 -3.80 -36.77
N ASP A 944 1.45 -4.74 -35.92
CA ASP A 944 1.50 -6.18 -36.22
C ASP A 944 0.11 -6.80 -36.50
N GLY A 945 -0.99 -6.10 -36.15
CA GLY A 945 -2.35 -6.65 -36.15
C GLY A 945 -2.61 -7.72 -35.06
N ARG A 946 -1.63 -7.99 -34.19
CA ARG A 946 -1.70 -8.99 -33.10
C ARG A 946 -2.81 -8.71 -32.10
N LEU A 947 -3.20 -7.46 -31.86
CA LEU A 947 -4.30 -7.11 -30.93
C LEU A 947 -5.62 -7.84 -31.23
N GLN A 948 -5.89 -8.19 -32.50
CA GLN A 948 -7.11 -8.91 -32.88
C GLN A 948 -7.13 -10.39 -32.47
N GLN A 949 -5.98 -10.95 -32.06
CA GLN A 949 -5.82 -12.34 -31.65
C GLN A 949 -6.14 -12.55 -30.16
N TYR A 950 -6.07 -11.50 -29.35
CA TYR A 950 -6.34 -11.56 -27.92
C TYR A 950 -7.85 -11.54 -27.64
N ALA A 951 -8.33 -12.60 -26.98
CA ALA A 951 -9.72 -12.76 -26.60
C ALA A 951 -10.15 -11.79 -25.47
N MET A 952 -9.20 -11.32 -24.66
CA MET A 952 -9.45 -10.36 -23.59
C MET A 952 -8.23 -9.47 -23.31
N ILE A 953 -8.49 -8.24 -22.87
CA ILE A 953 -7.48 -7.40 -22.21
C ILE A 953 -7.94 -7.11 -20.78
N LYS A 954 -7.08 -7.45 -19.81
CA LYS A 954 -7.35 -7.34 -18.38
C LYS A 954 -6.53 -6.21 -17.76
N LEU A 955 -7.21 -5.32 -17.06
CA LEU A 955 -6.61 -4.19 -16.36
C LEU A 955 -6.57 -4.48 -14.85
N THR A 956 -5.40 -4.31 -14.25
CA THR A 956 -5.16 -4.43 -12.80
C THR A 956 -4.39 -3.20 -12.28
N GLY A 957 -4.21 -3.12 -10.95
CA GLY A 957 -3.72 -1.94 -10.26
C GLY A 957 -4.80 -0.90 -10.00
N GLN A 958 -4.41 0.35 -9.74
CA GLN A 958 -5.35 1.43 -9.36
C GLN A 958 -5.37 2.60 -10.31
N SER A 959 -4.27 2.85 -11.00
CA SER A 959 -4.19 3.90 -12.02
C SER A 959 -5.10 3.56 -13.22
N CYS A 960 -5.30 2.27 -13.53
CA CYS A 960 -6.25 1.81 -14.55
C CYS A 960 -7.73 2.18 -14.28
N ARG A 961 -8.07 2.72 -13.10
CA ARG A 961 -9.42 3.26 -12.82
C ARG A 961 -9.68 4.63 -13.42
N ILE A 962 -8.63 5.35 -13.83
CA ILE A 962 -8.76 6.71 -14.37
C ILE A 962 -9.41 6.63 -15.75
N GLU A 963 -10.39 7.49 -16.01
CA GLU A 963 -11.11 7.48 -17.28
C GLU A 963 -10.17 7.64 -18.50
N ALA A 964 -9.09 8.42 -18.37
CA ALA A 964 -8.06 8.58 -19.39
C ALA A 964 -7.40 7.25 -19.85
N PHE A 965 -7.24 6.24 -18.98
CA PHE A 965 -6.75 4.91 -19.41
C PHE A 965 -7.77 4.24 -20.33
N ARG A 966 -9.06 4.31 -19.97
CA ARG A 966 -10.16 3.79 -20.80
C ARG A 966 -10.32 4.54 -22.11
N GLU A 967 -9.94 5.82 -22.17
CA GLU A 967 -9.92 6.57 -23.42
C GLU A 967 -8.72 6.18 -24.28
N ALA A 968 -7.50 6.21 -23.75
CA ALA A 968 -6.29 5.81 -24.47
C ALA A 968 -6.38 4.39 -25.08
N LEU A 969 -6.96 3.43 -24.36
CA LEU A 969 -7.13 2.06 -24.85
C LEU A 969 -8.08 1.93 -26.06
N LYS A 970 -9.01 2.88 -26.27
CA LYS A 970 -9.96 2.83 -27.41
C LYS A 970 -9.32 3.19 -28.74
N GLU A 971 -8.18 3.89 -28.72
CA GLU A 971 -7.44 4.21 -29.94
C GLU A 971 -6.87 2.92 -30.59
N PHE A 972 -6.53 1.92 -29.75
CA PHE A 972 -5.94 0.65 -30.19
C PHE A 972 -6.94 -0.52 -30.25
N VAL A 973 -7.95 -0.55 -29.36
CA VAL A 973 -8.76 -1.76 -29.10
C VAL A 973 -10.27 -1.46 -29.08
N PRO A 974 -11.11 -2.25 -29.79
CA PRO A 974 -12.56 -2.15 -29.68
C PRO A 974 -13.04 -2.35 -28.24
N GLY A 975 -13.73 -1.34 -27.69
CA GLY A 975 -14.13 -1.29 -26.27
C GLY A 975 -15.07 -2.39 -25.75
N ARG A 976 -15.36 -3.44 -26.52
CA ARG A 976 -16.03 -4.67 -26.07
C ARG A 976 -15.04 -5.75 -25.60
N SER A 977 -13.79 -5.70 -26.03
CA SER A 977 -12.75 -6.71 -25.71
C SER A 977 -11.97 -6.40 -24.42
N ILE A 978 -12.32 -5.32 -23.72
CA ILE A 978 -11.60 -4.82 -22.55
C ILE A 978 -12.41 -5.13 -21.27
N GLU A 979 -11.89 -6.02 -20.42
CA GLU A 979 -12.58 -6.42 -19.18
C GLU A 979 -12.29 -5.47 -18.02
N PHE A 980 -13.12 -4.43 -17.89
CA PHE A 980 -13.08 -3.52 -16.73
C PHE A 980 -13.69 -4.16 -15.48
N GLY A 981 -12.89 -4.38 -14.43
CA GLY A 981 -13.33 -4.77 -13.09
C GLY A 981 -14.08 -3.68 -12.30
N LEU A 982 -14.93 -2.90 -12.97
CA LEU A 982 -15.62 -1.72 -12.41
C LEU A 982 -17.05 -2.05 -11.95
N LYS A 983 -17.16 -2.83 -10.87
CA LYS A 983 -18.35 -2.73 -9.99
C LYS A 983 -18.28 -1.40 -9.24
N ALA A 984 -19.42 -0.80 -8.91
CA ALA A 984 -19.47 0.44 -8.15
C ALA A 984 -18.87 0.25 -6.74
N ASP A 985 -18.06 1.20 -6.27
CA ASP A 985 -17.46 1.14 -4.93
C ASP A 985 -18.55 1.18 -3.84
N GLU A 986 -18.66 0.12 -3.04
CA GLU A 986 -19.34 0.22 -1.76
C GLU A 986 -18.49 1.06 -0.79
N ALA A 987 -19.11 2.08 -0.19
CA ALA A 987 -18.42 3.01 0.70
C ALA A 987 -17.83 2.29 1.94
N GLY A 988 -16.50 2.20 1.98
CA GLY A 988 -15.74 1.62 3.09
C GLY A 988 -15.00 0.31 2.78
N LYS A 989 -15.25 -0.32 1.62
CA LYS A 989 -14.51 -1.53 1.19
C LYS A 989 -13.26 -1.19 0.38
N VAL A 990 -12.32 -2.13 0.29
CA VAL A 990 -11.21 -2.07 -0.67
C VAL A 990 -11.75 -2.35 -2.09
N PRO A 991 -11.45 -1.50 -3.11
CA PRO A 991 -11.83 -1.76 -4.50
C PRO A 991 -11.36 -3.14 -5.00
N GLU A 992 -12.19 -3.84 -5.79
CA GLU A 992 -11.92 -5.23 -6.21
C GLU A 992 -10.56 -5.38 -6.94
N LEU A 993 -10.16 -4.40 -7.76
CA LEU A 993 -8.86 -4.34 -8.44
C LEU A 993 -7.64 -4.32 -7.49
N LYS A 994 -7.78 -3.87 -6.22
CA LYS A 994 -6.71 -3.91 -5.20
C LYS A 994 -6.55 -5.28 -4.54
N LEU A 995 -7.54 -6.16 -4.68
CA LEU A 995 -7.50 -7.52 -4.11
C LEU A 995 -7.42 -8.60 -5.19
N ALA A 996 -7.53 -8.26 -6.49
CA ALA A 996 -7.54 -9.23 -7.59
C ALA A 996 -6.28 -10.10 -7.64
N CYS A 997 -5.09 -9.49 -7.49
CA CYS A 997 -3.82 -10.20 -7.45
C CYS A 997 -3.73 -11.15 -6.24
N LEU A 998 -3.89 -10.63 -5.02
CA LEU A 998 -3.90 -11.42 -3.78
C LEU A 998 -4.93 -12.56 -3.82
N ARG A 999 -6.18 -12.27 -4.25
CA ARG A 999 -7.26 -13.26 -4.37
C ARG A 999 -6.90 -14.36 -5.36
N GLY A 1000 -6.33 -14.01 -6.51
CA GLY A 1000 -5.88 -14.96 -7.52
C GLY A 1000 -4.79 -15.90 -7.01
N ALA A 1001 -3.78 -15.35 -6.31
CA ALA A 1001 -2.73 -16.15 -5.67
C ALA A 1001 -3.32 -17.12 -4.64
N ILE A 1002 -4.22 -16.65 -3.75
CA ILE A 1002 -4.87 -17.52 -2.75
C ILE A 1002 -5.72 -18.62 -3.43
N ARG A 1003 -6.51 -18.29 -4.46
CA ARG A 1003 -7.33 -19.28 -5.20
C ARG A 1003 -6.45 -20.33 -5.88
N TYR A 1004 -5.32 -19.93 -6.49
CA TYR A 1004 -4.38 -20.84 -7.13
C TYR A 1004 -3.78 -21.84 -6.13
N LEU A 1005 -3.18 -21.32 -5.05
CA LEU A 1005 -2.56 -22.14 -4.01
C LEU A 1005 -3.57 -23.10 -3.36
N THR A 1006 -4.80 -22.60 -3.12
CA THR A 1006 -5.89 -23.41 -2.55
C THR A 1006 -6.32 -24.52 -3.49
N ALA A 1007 -6.63 -24.21 -4.74
CA ALA A 1007 -7.11 -25.18 -5.72
C ALA A 1007 -6.07 -26.27 -6.01
N ARG A 1008 -4.78 -25.92 -5.99
CA ARG A 1008 -3.67 -26.90 -6.06
C ARG A 1008 -3.55 -27.75 -4.79
N LYS A 1009 -3.59 -27.14 -3.60
CA LYS A 1009 -3.55 -27.86 -2.31
C LYS A 1009 -4.72 -28.84 -2.13
N LEU A 1010 -5.89 -28.50 -2.68
CA LEU A 1010 -7.10 -29.34 -2.68
C LEU A 1010 -7.14 -30.36 -3.84
N GLY A 1011 -6.16 -30.37 -4.75
CA GLY A 1011 -6.13 -31.27 -5.91
C GLY A 1011 -7.20 -30.98 -6.97
N GLN A 1012 -7.86 -29.81 -6.93
CA GLN A 1012 -8.92 -29.42 -7.87
C GLN A 1012 -8.37 -29.12 -9.27
N ILE A 1013 -7.09 -28.73 -9.37
CA ILE A 1013 -6.42 -28.40 -10.63
C ILE A 1013 -5.04 -29.06 -10.73
N GLN A 1014 -4.67 -29.46 -11.94
CA GLN A 1014 -3.31 -29.77 -12.34
C GLN A 1014 -2.84 -28.69 -13.31
N THR A 1015 -1.93 -27.81 -12.87
CA THR A 1015 -1.45 -26.70 -13.72
C THR A 1015 -0.07 -26.96 -14.30
N THR A 1016 0.09 -26.80 -15.61
CA THR A 1016 1.40 -26.62 -16.25
C THR A 1016 1.63 -25.13 -16.41
N VAL A 1017 2.73 -24.61 -15.86
CA VAL A 1017 3.09 -23.19 -15.97
C VAL A 1017 4.37 -23.06 -16.78
N THR A 1018 4.28 -22.51 -17.98
CA THR A 1018 5.43 -22.24 -18.85
C THR A 1018 5.72 -20.74 -18.83
N ARG A 1019 6.93 -20.35 -18.45
CA ARG A 1019 7.42 -18.97 -18.67
C ARG A 1019 8.24 -18.94 -19.96
N SER A 1020 7.90 -18.03 -20.87
CA SER A 1020 8.75 -17.76 -22.03
C SER A 1020 9.94 -16.91 -21.57
N ALA A 1021 11.16 -17.30 -21.96
CA ALA A 1021 12.34 -16.49 -21.72
C ALA A 1021 12.13 -15.09 -22.35
N PRO A 1022 12.34 -13.99 -21.61
CA PRO A 1022 12.09 -12.66 -22.13
C PRO A 1022 12.96 -12.34 -23.36
N VAL A 1023 12.40 -11.57 -24.30
CA VAL A 1023 13.16 -10.91 -25.36
C VAL A 1023 13.84 -9.69 -24.75
N VAL A 1024 15.16 -9.59 -24.87
CA VAL A 1024 15.92 -8.48 -24.27
C VAL A 1024 16.20 -7.38 -25.31
N PRO A 1025 15.76 -6.13 -25.08
CA PRO A 1025 15.97 -5.01 -26.00
C PRO A 1025 17.37 -4.37 -25.88
N TYR A 1026 18.31 -5.05 -25.20
CA TYR A 1026 19.64 -4.53 -24.87
C TYR A 1026 20.77 -5.36 -25.45
N THR A 1027 21.83 -4.69 -25.87
CA THR A 1027 23.10 -5.30 -26.27
C THR A 1027 24.11 -5.14 -25.13
N VAL A 1028 24.80 -6.21 -24.75
CA VAL A 1028 25.93 -6.15 -23.80
C VAL A 1028 27.23 -6.36 -24.57
N THR A 1029 28.23 -5.52 -24.31
CA THR A 1029 29.55 -5.59 -24.95
C THR A 1029 30.70 -5.49 -23.94
N ALA A 1030 31.91 -5.85 -24.35
CA ALA A 1030 33.13 -5.43 -23.67
C ALA A 1030 34.27 -5.23 -24.68
N TYR A 1031 35.20 -4.32 -24.36
CA TYR A 1031 36.40 -4.13 -25.17
C TYR A 1031 37.37 -5.31 -25.02
N THR A 1032 37.93 -5.76 -26.13
CA THR A 1032 39.07 -6.68 -26.19
C THR A 1032 40.37 -5.97 -25.80
N HIS A 1033 41.45 -6.73 -25.57
CA HIS A 1033 42.78 -6.15 -25.30
C HIS A 1033 43.36 -5.36 -26.48
N GLN A 1034 42.72 -5.40 -27.66
CA GLN A 1034 43.11 -4.68 -28.88
C GLN A 1034 42.25 -3.43 -29.13
N GLY A 1035 41.35 -3.08 -28.20
CA GLY A 1035 40.45 -1.93 -28.32
C GLY A 1035 39.22 -2.16 -29.21
N GLY A 1036 39.09 -3.32 -29.88
CA GLY A 1036 37.86 -3.70 -30.58
C GLY A 1036 36.74 -4.06 -29.60
N GLU A 1037 35.55 -3.50 -29.79
CA GLU A 1037 34.34 -3.85 -29.05
C GLU A 1037 33.86 -5.25 -29.45
N LYS A 1038 33.65 -6.15 -28.48
CA LYS A 1038 33.06 -7.49 -28.69
C LYS A 1038 31.65 -7.50 -28.10
N VAL A 1039 30.66 -7.87 -28.92
CA VAL A 1039 29.31 -8.18 -28.43
C VAL A 1039 29.34 -9.46 -27.61
N LEU A 1040 28.67 -9.42 -26.47
CA LEU A 1040 28.60 -10.49 -25.47
C LEU A 1040 27.15 -10.91 -25.17
N ILE A 1041 26.14 -10.10 -25.50
CA ILE A 1041 24.72 -10.43 -25.63
C ILE A 1041 24.15 -9.56 -26.75
N SER A 1042 23.36 -10.11 -27.68
CA SER A 1042 22.66 -9.32 -28.70
C SER A 1042 21.29 -8.86 -28.20
N SER A 1043 20.84 -7.68 -28.65
CA SER A 1043 19.43 -7.31 -28.57
C SER A 1043 18.55 -8.28 -29.37
N MET A 1044 17.29 -8.37 -28.97
CA MET A 1044 16.22 -9.23 -29.50
C MET A 1044 16.44 -10.75 -29.39
N GLU A 1045 17.43 -11.22 -28.63
CA GLU A 1045 17.55 -12.65 -28.27
C GLU A 1045 16.69 -13.05 -27.05
N GLN A 1046 16.08 -14.24 -27.09
CA GLN A 1046 15.36 -14.86 -25.97
C GLN A 1046 16.33 -15.48 -24.95
N LEU A 1047 16.38 -14.99 -23.71
CA LEU A 1047 17.35 -15.36 -22.64
C LEU A 1047 17.39 -16.86 -22.27
N SER A 1048 18.20 -17.67 -22.97
CA SER A 1048 18.19 -19.14 -22.79
C SER A 1048 19.53 -19.86 -22.97
N ARG A 1049 20.61 -19.20 -23.43
CA ARG A 1049 21.89 -19.87 -23.77
C ARG A 1049 23.11 -18.99 -23.49
N MET A 1050 24.30 -19.60 -23.47
CA MET A 1050 25.60 -18.90 -23.42
C MET A 1050 25.70 -17.92 -24.60
N ARG A 1051 26.22 -16.70 -24.34
CA ARG A 1051 26.24 -15.61 -25.34
C ARG A 1051 27.65 -15.13 -25.70
N GLY A 1052 28.56 -15.08 -24.73
CA GLY A 1052 29.94 -14.72 -24.99
C GLY A 1052 30.82 -14.64 -23.75
N ALA A 1053 32.13 -14.57 -23.99
CA ALA A 1053 33.15 -14.38 -22.97
C ALA A 1053 34.24 -13.40 -23.42
N VAL A 1054 34.94 -12.79 -22.46
CA VAL A 1054 36.09 -11.90 -22.71
C VAL A 1054 37.28 -12.26 -21.81
N SER A 1055 38.47 -12.37 -22.41
CA SER A 1055 39.70 -12.75 -21.71
C SER A 1055 40.53 -11.55 -21.23
N ARG A 1056 41.30 -11.76 -20.15
CA ARG A 1056 42.28 -10.85 -19.56
C ARG A 1056 43.44 -11.64 -18.92
N PRO A 1057 44.59 -11.00 -18.64
CA PRO A 1057 45.56 -11.53 -17.68
C PRO A 1057 44.93 -11.65 -16.28
N MET A 1058 45.27 -12.71 -15.54
CA MET A 1058 44.72 -13.03 -14.20
C MET A 1058 44.93 -11.91 -13.16
N HIS A 1059 45.90 -11.02 -13.37
CA HIS A 1059 46.20 -9.88 -12.49
C HIS A 1059 45.35 -8.63 -12.76
N VAL A 1060 44.39 -8.67 -13.69
CA VAL A 1060 43.45 -7.56 -13.92
C VAL A 1060 42.65 -7.27 -12.64
N SER A 1061 42.53 -6.00 -12.24
CA SER A 1061 41.73 -5.60 -11.06
C SER A 1061 40.26 -5.35 -11.41
N GLU A 1062 39.99 -4.82 -12.59
CA GLU A 1062 38.66 -4.39 -13.03
C GLU A 1062 38.42 -4.77 -14.49
N VAL A 1063 37.22 -5.26 -14.82
CA VAL A 1063 36.78 -5.44 -16.21
C VAL A 1063 35.47 -4.70 -16.45
N ALA A 1064 35.48 -3.83 -17.46
CA ALA A 1064 34.34 -3.02 -17.85
C ALA A 1064 33.48 -3.72 -18.91
N PHE A 1065 32.17 -3.70 -18.69
CA PHE A 1065 31.12 -4.19 -19.59
C PHE A 1065 30.14 -3.06 -19.86
N TYR A 1066 29.58 -3.00 -21.05
CA TYR A 1066 28.79 -1.86 -21.52
C TYR A 1066 27.42 -2.36 -21.97
N LEU A 1067 26.38 -1.66 -21.53
CA LEU A 1067 24.99 -1.94 -21.84
C LEU A 1067 24.48 -0.85 -22.80
N LYS A 1068 23.94 -1.26 -23.95
CA LYS A 1068 23.34 -0.39 -24.96
C LYS A 1068 21.87 -0.78 -25.21
N SER A 1069 21.01 0.16 -25.58
CA SER A 1069 19.65 -0.18 -26.08
C SER A 1069 19.68 -0.63 -27.55
N GLY A 1070 18.52 -0.99 -28.11
CA GLY A 1070 18.37 -1.37 -29.52
C GLY A 1070 18.98 -0.38 -30.51
N ASP A 1071 18.92 0.93 -30.22
CA ASP A 1071 19.49 2.01 -31.06
C ASP A 1071 21.03 2.20 -30.92
N ASP A 1072 21.75 1.20 -30.38
CA ASP A 1072 23.18 1.24 -29.98
C ASP A 1072 23.56 2.38 -28.98
N LYS A 1073 22.58 3.13 -28.46
CA LYS A 1073 22.80 4.15 -27.45
C LYS A 1073 23.29 3.52 -26.15
N LEU A 1074 24.50 3.90 -25.72
CA LEU A 1074 25.06 3.49 -24.42
C LEU A 1074 24.14 3.95 -23.28
N GLN A 1075 23.63 2.99 -22.53
CA GLN A 1075 22.81 3.21 -21.34
C GLN A 1075 23.66 3.18 -20.07
N ARG A 1076 24.57 2.20 -19.94
CA ARG A 1076 25.31 1.98 -18.69
C ARG A 1076 26.68 1.33 -18.91
N LYS A 1077 27.61 1.57 -17.97
CA LYS A 1077 28.89 0.86 -17.85
C LYS A 1077 28.90 0.11 -16.50
N TYR A 1078 28.98 -1.20 -16.56
CA TYR A 1078 29.22 -2.06 -15.40
C TYR A 1078 30.72 -2.34 -15.23
N VAL A 1079 31.14 -2.60 -13.99
CA VAL A 1079 32.50 -2.99 -13.64
C VAL A 1079 32.44 -4.25 -12.77
N TYR A 1080 33.24 -5.25 -13.13
CA TYR A 1080 33.49 -6.42 -12.29
C TYR A 1080 34.83 -6.24 -11.57
N ASP A 1081 34.80 -6.22 -10.24
CA ASP A 1081 36.00 -6.13 -9.40
C ASP A 1081 36.60 -7.53 -9.20
N ASN A 1082 37.77 -7.77 -9.77
CA ASN A 1082 38.42 -9.07 -9.81
C ASN A 1082 39.43 -9.23 -8.65
N SER A 1083 38.95 -9.65 -7.48
CA SER A 1083 39.85 -10.02 -6.38
C SER A 1083 40.44 -11.42 -6.56
N ARG A 1084 41.73 -11.58 -6.27
CA ARG A 1084 42.37 -12.91 -6.26
C ARG A 1084 41.93 -13.77 -5.06
N SER A 1085 41.30 -13.19 -4.05
CA SER A 1085 40.85 -13.89 -2.83
C SER A 1085 39.53 -14.66 -2.97
N VAL A 1086 38.79 -14.45 -4.06
CA VAL A 1086 37.46 -15.09 -4.29
C VAL A 1086 37.52 -16.28 -5.26
N TYR A 1087 38.72 -16.71 -5.64
CA TYR A 1087 38.94 -17.86 -6.51
C TYR A 1087 39.13 -19.14 -5.70
N ASN A 1088 38.34 -20.16 -6.02
CA ASN A 1088 38.47 -21.51 -5.50
C ASN A 1088 38.96 -22.44 -6.61
N ALA A 1089 39.73 -23.47 -6.26
CA ALA A 1089 40.05 -24.54 -7.20
C ALA A 1089 38.79 -25.31 -7.58
N ALA A 1090 38.64 -25.62 -8.87
CA ALA A 1090 37.50 -26.35 -9.40
C ALA A 1090 37.92 -27.30 -10.53
N LEU A 1091 37.28 -28.45 -10.62
CA LEU A 1091 37.30 -29.32 -11.80
C LEU A 1091 36.27 -28.86 -12.83
N TYR A 1092 36.40 -29.28 -14.09
CA TYR A 1092 35.41 -28.92 -15.10
C TYR A 1092 34.03 -29.52 -14.77
N GLU A 1093 33.99 -30.73 -14.21
CA GLU A 1093 32.77 -31.40 -13.78
C GLU A 1093 31.98 -30.59 -12.72
N GLU A 1094 32.67 -29.84 -11.87
CA GLU A 1094 32.07 -28.98 -10.85
C GLU A 1094 31.51 -27.69 -11.47
N ILE A 1095 32.21 -27.12 -12.46
CA ILE A 1095 31.72 -26.00 -13.27
C ILE A 1095 30.51 -26.45 -14.10
N ALA A 1096 30.55 -27.62 -14.74
CA ALA A 1096 29.47 -28.20 -15.51
C ALA A 1096 28.23 -28.51 -14.65
N ALA A 1097 28.41 -28.94 -13.39
CA ALA A 1097 27.31 -29.13 -12.44
C ALA A 1097 26.60 -27.83 -12.04
N LEU A 1098 27.30 -26.68 -12.09
CA LEU A 1098 26.76 -25.36 -11.74
C LEU A 1098 26.21 -24.57 -12.94
N TYR A 1099 26.75 -24.80 -14.14
CA TYR A 1099 26.49 -23.96 -15.33
C TYR A 1099 26.07 -24.75 -16.58
N GLY A 1100 26.37 -26.06 -16.67
CA GLY A 1100 26.05 -26.90 -17.83
C GLY A 1100 26.53 -26.29 -19.16
N GLU A 1101 25.65 -26.26 -20.15
CA GLU A 1101 25.91 -25.65 -21.47
C GLU A 1101 26.22 -24.12 -21.41
N GLN A 1102 26.03 -23.45 -20.26
CA GLN A 1102 26.38 -22.04 -20.09
C GLN A 1102 27.89 -21.80 -19.95
N ILE A 1103 28.69 -22.82 -19.61
CA ILE A 1103 30.16 -22.78 -19.64
C ILE A 1103 30.65 -24.14 -20.21
N PRO A 1104 30.75 -24.29 -21.54
CA PRO A 1104 31.12 -25.56 -22.17
C PRO A 1104 32.62 -25.85 -22.03
N GLN A 1105 32.99 -27.13 -22.00
CA GLN A 1105 34.37 -27.57 -21.73
C GLN A 1105 35.38 -26.97 -22.71
N GLU A 1106 35.05 -26.95 -23.99
CA GLU A 1106 35.87 -26.38 -25.07
C GLU A 1106 36.31 -24.93 -24.78
N GLU A 1107 35.44 -24.12 -24.18
CA GLU A 1107 35.75 -22.74 -23.83
C GLU A 1107 36.64 -22.62 -22.58
N THR A 1108 36.68 -23.64 -21.72
CA THR A 1108 37.56 -23.70 -20.53
C THR A 1108 38.92 -24.34 -20.84
N ASP A 1109 38.98 -25.26 -21.80
CA ASP A 1109 40.22 -25.87 -22.30
C ASP A 1109 41.06 -24.88 -23.11
N LEU A 1110 40.43 -23.84 -23.69
CA LEU A 1110 41.10 -22.70 -24.32
C LEU A 1110 41.75 -21.70 -23.34
N ILE A 1111 41.47 -21.78 -22.02
CA ILE A 1111 42.03 -20.84 -21.02
C ILE A 1111 43.46 -21.23 -20.69
N VAL A 1112 44.44 -20.36 -20.96
CA VAL A 1112 45.87 -20.66 -20.70
C VAL A 1112 46.33 -20.25 -19.29
N ASN A 1113 47.47 -20.78 -18.84
CA ASN A 1113 48.06 -20.41 -17.55
C ASN A 1113 48.28 -18.88 -17.44
N GLY A 1114 47.70 -18.27 -16.41
CA GLY A 1114 47.77 -16.82 -16.18
C GLY A 1114 46.70 -16.01 -16.93
N GLU A 1115 45.78 -16.67 -17.63
CA GLU A 1115 44.55 -16.08 -18.16
C GLU A 1115 43.41 -16.16 -17.13
N VAL A 1116 42.52 -15.17 -17.18
CA VAL A 1116 41.15 -15.25 -16.67
C VAL A 1116 40.18 -14.91 -17.82
N LYS A 1117 39.12 -15.71 -17.96
CA LYS A 1117 38.08 -15.60 -18.97
C LYS A 1117 36.75 -15.35 -18.28
N PHE A 1118 36.18 -14.18 -18.53
CA PHE A 1118 34.91 -13.73 -17.93
C PHE A 1118 33.77 -14.15 -18.84
N PHE A 1119 33.00 -15.15 -18.42
CA PHE A 1119 31.82 -15.65 -19.11
C PHE A 1119 30.59 -14.81 -18.76
N VAL A 1120 29.80 -14.46 -19.77
CA VAL A 1120 28.51 -13.77 -19.61
C VAL A 1120 27.39 -14.80 -19.79
N VAL A 1121 26.65 -15.06 -18.70
CA VAL A 1121 25.64 -16.13 -18.63
C VAL A 1121 24.29 -15.60 -18.15
N THR A 1122 23.22 -15.93 -18.87
CA THR A 1122 21.85 -15.45 -18.63
C THR A 1122 20.98 -16.56 -18.03
N GLY A 1123 20.26 -16.27 -16.95
CA GLY A 1123 19.29 -17.20 -16.36
C GLY A 1123 17.93 -17.15 -17.05
N GLU A 1124 17.26 -18.30 -17.19
CA GLU A 1124 15.97 -18.43 -17.90
C GLU A 1124 14.82 -17.59 -17.30
N ASN A 1125 14.95 -17.17 -16.03
CA ASN A 1125 13.94 -16.40 -15.29
C ASN A 1125 14.49 -15.06 -14.73
N GLN A 1126 15.59 -14.52 -15.28
CA GLN A 1126 16.23 -13.30 -14.76
C GLN A 1126 16.31 -12.15 -15.79
N TRP A 1127 15.91 -10.94 -15.39
CA TRP A 1127 16.13 -9.72 -16.18
C TRP A 1127 17.57 -9.15 -16.00
N GLY A 1128 18.57 -9.97 -16.33
CA GLY A 1128 19.98 -9.61 -16.22
C GLY A 1128 20.93 -10.67 -16.78
N PHE A 1129 22.22 -10.45 -16.53
CA PHE A 1129 23.31 -11.35 -16.89
C PHE A 1129 24.30 -11.46 -15.73
N HIS A 1130 24.84 -12.65 -15.50
CA HIS A 1130 25.96 -12.81 -14.58
C HIS A 1130 27.28 -12.71 -15.34
N ILE A 1131 28.31 -12.26 -14.63
CA ILE A 1131 29.70 -12.49 -15.00
C ILE A 1131 30.26 -13.57 -14.08
N VAL A 1132 30.81 -14.62 -14.70
CA VAL A 1132 31.46 -15.75 -14.04
C VAL A 1132 32.89 -15.85 -14.57
N PRO A 1133 33.92 -15.51 -13.77
CA PRO A 1133 35.29 -15.71 -14.20
C PRO A 1133 35.77 -17.14 -13.95
N VAL A 1134 36.41 -17.73 -14.97
CA VAL A 1134 37.24 -18.92 -14.83
C VAL A 1134 38.67 -18.55 -15.20
N ALA A 1135 39.64 -18.93 -14.38
CA ALA A 1135 41.06 -18.73 -14.62
C ALA A 1135 41.82 -20.08 -14.65
N ARG A 1136 43.02 -20.11 -15.23
CA ARG A 1136 43.91 -21.28 -15.15
C ARG A 1136 45.27 -20.91 -14.56
N THR A 1137 45.76 -21.72 -13.62
CA THR A 1137 47.13 -21.59 -13.07
C THR A 1137 47.71 -22.97 -12.75
N GLN A 1138 48.94 -23.23 -13.20
CA GLN A 1138 49.62 -24.52 -13.00
C GLN A 1138 48.77 -25.70 -13.52
N GLU A 1139 48.18 -25.52 -14.70
CA GLU A 1139 47.18 -26.39 -15.35
C GLU A 1139 45.82 -26.53 -14.64
N GLN A 1140 45.70 -26.12 -13.38
CA GLN A 1140 44.47 -26.20 -12.60
C GLN A 1140 43.51 -25.05 -12.94
N LEU A 1141 42.21 -25.36 -13.10
CA LEU A 1141 41.15 -24.37 -13.23
C LEU A 1141 40.76 -23.78 -11.85
N LEU A 1142 40.43 -22.49 -11.87
CA LEU A 1142 39.99 -21.72 -10.71
C LEU A 1142 38.68 -21.01 -11.06
N LEU A 1143 37.64 -21.24 -10.27
CA LEU A 1143 36.34 -20.57 -10.38
C LEU A 1143 36.28 -19.39 -9.41
N GLY A 1144 36.02 -18.18 -9.92
CA GLY A 1144 35.82 -16.98 -9.10
C GLY A 1144 34.35 -16.65 -8.85
N GLU A 1145 34.11 -15.52 -8.17
CA GLU A 1145 32.77 -15.12 -7.71
C GLU A 1145 31.81 -14.81 -8.88
N LYS A 1146 30.69 -15.54 -8.95
CA LYS A 1146 29.55 -15.24 -9.83
C LYS A 1146 28.86 -13.95 -9.35
N ARG A 1147 28.96 -12.87 -10.12
CA ARG A 1147 28.26 -11.59 -9.82
C ARG A 1147 27.16 -11.32 -10.84
N LEU A 1148 25.97 -10.97 -10.36
CA LEU A 1148 24.82 -10.57 -11.19
C LEU A 1148 24.90 -9.09 -11.57
N PHE A 1149 24.50 -8.78 -12.81
CA PHE A 1149 24.27 -7.44 -13.31
C PHE A 1149 22.91 -7.39 -14.00
N THR A 1150 22.12 -6.37 -13.70
CA THR A 1150 20.77 -6.16 -14.24
C THR A 1150 20.81 -5.62 -15.67
N PHE A 1151 19.74 -5.79 -16.45
CA PHE A 1151 19.56 -5.01 -17.69
C PHE A 1151 18.92 -3.64 -17.42
N GLU A 1152 17.99 -3.59 -16.46
CA GLU A 1152 17.45 -2.36 -15.90
C GLU A 1152 17.76 -2.35 -14.42
N ASP A 1153 18.54 -1.37 -13.97
CA ASP A 1153 18.90 -1.30 -12.56
C ASP A 1153 17.84 -0.50 -11.80
N ASP A 1154 17.32 -1.18 -10.78
CA ASP A 1154 16.31 -0.72 -9.86
C ASP A 1154 14.94 -0.26 -10.40
N LEU A 1155 13.96 -0.61 -9.57
CA LEU A 1155 12.79 0.19 -9.27
C LEU A 1155 13.14 1.58 -8.65
N SER A 1156 14.29 2.23 -8.90
CA SER A 1156 14.79 3.36 -8.08
C SER A 1156 15.49 4.51 -8.80
N GLU A 1157 15.77 4.42 -10.11
CA GLU A 1157 16.18 5.63 -10.87
C GLU A 1157 15.12 6.75 -10.80
N LEU A 1158 13.84 6.40 -10.60
CA LEU A 1158 12.78 7.33 -10.21
C LEU A 1158 12.18 7.02 -8.82
N ASP A 1159 12.97 7.24 -7.77
CA ASP A 1159 12.40 7.57 -6.46
C ASP A 1159 11.89 9.04 -6.44
N PHE A 1160 10.78 9.26 -5.74
CA PHE A 1160 10.20 10.58 -5.49
C PHE A 1160 10.54 11.08 -4.08
N PHE A 1161 10.87 10.18 -3.15
CA PHE A 1161 11.08 10.47 -1.73
C PHE A 1161 12.55 10.72 -1.37
N ASP A 1162 13.46 10.68 -2.35
CA ASP A 1162 14.91 10.87 -2.19
C ASP A 1162 15.32 12.35 -2.00
N GLY A 1163 14.42 13.30 -2.26
CA GLY A 1163 14.62 14.74 -2.10
C GLY A 1163 15.20 15.49 -3.32
N LEU A 1164 15.28 14.90 -4.51
CA LEU A 1164 15.68 15.59 -5.74
C LEU A 1164 14.54 16.25 -6.54
N LYS A 1165 13.28 16.14 -6.09
CA LYS A 1165 12.08 16.53 -6.85
C LYS A 1165 11.65 17.99 -6.63
#